data_AF-A0AAJ0DR32-F1
#
_entry.id   AF-A0AAJ0DR32-F1
#
_cell.length_a   1.000
_cell.length_b   1.000
_cell.length_c   1.000
_cell.angle_alpha   90.00
_cell.angle_beta   90.00
_cell.angle_gamma   90.00
#
_symmetry.space_group_name_H-M   'P 1'
#
loop_
_entity.id
_entity.type
_entity.pdbx_description
1 polymer ?
#
loop_
_entity_poly.entity_id
_entity_poly.type
_entity_poly.pdbx_seq_one_letter_code
_entity_poly.pdbx_strand_id
1 'polypeptide(L)'
;MNDFTRQERDGSEPCERSFRDPKSEYQIVCERVGNLESLTFHEVHGAETSLQKNEVTIEIAAAGLNFKDIAISTGLIPGNERLLGFEGAGTITQSRSASYTIGQRVLFTRPGALSNRVAVDADLVHPIPYWMSFEQASTLGAVFPTALYSLFDLGQVRKGQRVLIHSAAGGLGIACIQLCQSIGAEVYATVGNQEKRKFLTNSFGIEPSRIFSSRSIAFAAELAKFTNNEGVDVIANSLTGDLLEGSWNCIRDGGTMIELGKRDINERNFLPMEPFSRMSWRGMHPPFTTSTKTTDASRLLKQTFELLAKGSIKPIAPMKVFPLTEVTAGFRYMRDGKHMVLPFIPPHDYANQTIRSDPRFEVFVFATTSRILSSVASKTVIRNVEAEGCKIHLVKGDVIVKEDVERAFKSADVPVGGVIQGAMAVRGKLYQALKAEDYHYAAACKIRGTWNLHSVALESNLGLDFFSLLSSTSGVAGQSGQANYVAANAFLDAFAIYRQRLGLRANSIALGPMWDVGYMSRNKGDLPQTNVSTFTTIGEALFHKIIEYSILQQTDPINPASSTHLITGMAIPLQESSTLRSDARFAALFGATAGDPAQGTKGASKELETFKLLSSSQAGEYEILAALVELVGRQLGTILQLNEPMEAAIAPSNYGMESLAAVELRNWVRMELQADVTILEILNASSLVALCEKVWGKLQR
;
A
#
# COMPACT_ATOMS: atom_id res chain seq x y z
N MET A 1 8.26 -24.74 -13.49
CA MET A 1 8.21 -23.69 -12.44
C MET A 1 9.53 -23.76 -11.67
N ASN A 2 10.27 -22.65 -11.57
CA ASN A 2 11.52 -22.58 -10.78
C ASN A 2 11.21 -22.38 -9.30
N ASP A 3 12.22 -22.47 -8.45
CA ASP A 3 12.04 -22.37 -7.00
C ASP A 3 11.48 -21.01 -6.58
N PHE A 4 11.91 -19.90 -7.21
CA PHE A 4 11.34 -18.59 -6.93
C PHE A 4 9.83 -18.51 -7.21
N THR A 5 9.37 -18.84 -8.42
CA THR A 5 7.94 -18.78 -8.75
C THR A 5 7.12 -19.83 -7.99
N ARG A 6 7.71 -21.01 -7.73
CA ARG A 6 7.07 -22.04 -6.89
C ARG A 6 6.89 -21.51 -5.46
N GLN A 7 7.86 -20.81 -4.91
CA GLN A 7 7.80 -20.30 -3.55
C GLN A 7 6.92 -19.06 -3.42
N GLU A 8 6.92 -18.16 -4.41
CA GLU A 8 5.95 -17.06 -4.52
C GLU A 8 4.51 -17.58 -4.60
N ARG A 9 4.26 -18.62 -5.41
CA ARG A 9 2.90 -19.14 -5.64
C ARG A 9 2.43 -20.10 -4.55
N ASP A 10 3.30 -21.03 -4.15
CA ASP A 10 2.97 -22.20 -3.34
C ASP A 10 3.64 -22.17 -1.93
N GLY A 11 4.50 -21.19 -1.66
CA GLY A 11 5.33 -21.09 -0.44
C GLY A 11 6.50 -22.07 -0.44
N SER A 12 7.55 -21.80 0.34
CA SER A 12 8.70 -22.71 0.51
C SER A 12 8.31 -24.02 1.20
N GLU A 13 8.96 -25.14 0.85
CA GLU A 13 8.61 -26.43 1.47
C GLU A 13 8.73 -26.35 3.01
N PRO A 14 7.66 -26.69 3.74
CA PRO A 14 7.67 -26.63 5.19
C PRO A 14 8.58 -27.71 5.79
N CYS A 15 9.33 -27.34 6.82
CA CYS A 15 10.13 -28.24 7.63
C CYS A 15 9.79 -28.08 9.13
N GLU A 16 9.90 -29.15 9.88
CA GLU A 16 9.66 -29.13 11.33
C GLU A 16 10.94 -28.73 12.06
N ARG A 17 10.94 -27.59 12.75
CA ARG A 17 12.09 -27.11 13.54
C ARG A 17 11.67 -26.51 14.87
N SER A 18 12.57 -26.56 15.86
CA SER A 18 12.30 -25.95 17.16
C SER A 18 12.32 -24.43 17.09
N PHE A 19 11.28 -23.77 17.62
CA PHE A 19 11.13 -22.31 17.61
C PHE A 19 12.22 -21.57 18.41
N ARG A 20 12.81 -22.24 19.42
CA ARG A 20 13.88 -21.70 20.27
C ARG A 20 15.28 -22.14 19.82
N ASP A 21 15.44 -22.64 18.60
CA ASP A 21 16.76 -22.97 18.05
C ASP A 21 17.72 -21.76 18.18
N PRO A 22 18.86 -21.89 18.86
CA PRO A 22 19.79 -20.79 19.03
C PRO A 22 20.39 -20.26 17.73
N LYS A 23 20.36 -21.03 16.64
CA LYS A 23 20.96 -20.67 15.35
C LYS A 23 19.97 -20.08 14.34
N SER A 24 18.67 -20.12 14.64
CA SER A 24 17.63 -19.79 13.67
C SER A 24 16.74 -18.67 14.20
N GLU A 25 16.48 -17.68 13.34
CA GLU A 25 15.53 -16.60 13.60
C GLU A 25 14.26 -16.89 12.82
N TYR A 26 13.11 -16.77 13.48
CA TYR A 26 11.81 -17.08 12.90
C TYR A 26 10.89 -15.89 13.09
N GLN A 27 10.11 -15.55 12.06
CA GLN A 27 9.10 -14.50 12.11
C GLN A 27 7.80 -14.95 11.44
N ILE A 28 6.68 -14.36 11.84
CA ILE A 28 5.39 -14.55 11.17
C ILE A 28 5.35 -13.71 9.90
N VAL A 29 5.03 -14.37 8.79
CA VAL A 29 4.79 -13.76 7.48
C VAL A 29 3.37 -14.09 7.02
N CYS A 30 2.68 -13.12 6.40
CA CYS A 30 1.43 -13.37 5.68
C CYS A 30 1.75 -13.60 4.20
N GLU A 31 1.82 -14.86 3.75
CA GLU A 31 2.23 -15.19 2.38
C GLU A 31 1.22 -14.69 1.33
N ARG A 32 -0.06 -14.60 1.69
CA ARG A 32 -1.13 -14.16 0.80
C ARG A 32 -2.01 -13.12 1.49
N VAL A 33 -1.76 -11.86 1.15
CA VAL A 33 -2.57 -10.72 1.58
C VAL A 33 -4.05 -10.96 1.25
N GLY A 34 -4.92 -10.70 2.21
CA GLY A 34 -6.36 -10.99 2.15
C GLY A 34 -6.75 -12.35 2.73
N ASN A 35 -5.79 -13.26 2.94
CA ASN A 35 -6.03 -14.58 3.51
C ASN A 35 -5.24 -14.81 4.81
N LEU A 36 -5.91 -14.67 5.96
CA LEU A 36 -5.29 -14.89 7.27
C LEU A 36 -4.82 -16.33 7.52
N GLU A 37 -5.27 -17.32 6.74
CA GLU A 37 -4.73 -18.69 6.83
C GLU A 37 -3.32 -18.82 6.24
N SER A 38 -2.81 -17.76 5.60
CA SER A 38 -1.44 -17.71 5.07
C SER A 38 -0.41 -17.19 6.07
N LEU A 39 -0.82 -16.93 7.32
CA LEU A 39 0.10 -16.56 8.41
C LEU A 39 0.91 -17.79 8.82
N THR A 40 2.21 -17.77 8.52
CA THR A 40 3.11 -18.91 8.78
C THR A 40 4.45 -18.46 9.32
N PHE A 41 5.18 -19.37 9.99
CA PHE A 41 6.54 -19.09 10.43
C PHE A 41 7.53 -19.22 9.27
N HIS A 42 8.32 -18.17 9.07
CA HIS A 42 9.42 -18.15 8.11
C HIS A 42 10.76 -18.03 8.83
N GLU A 43 11.74 -18.83 8.41
CA GLU A 43 13.13 -18.75 8.85
C GLU A 43 13.83 -17.59 8.15
N VAL A 44 14.20 -16.57 8.93
CA VAL A 44 14.92 -15.40 8.45
C VAL A 44 16.40 -15.72 8.43
N HIS A 45 16.97 -15.87 7.24
CA HIS A 45 18.38 -16.17 7.07
C HIS A 45 19.21 -14.89 7.24
N GLY A 46 19.58 -14.58 8.48
CA GLY A 46 20.39 -13.41 8.84
C GLY A 46 20.96 -13.39 10.26
N ALA A 47 20.70 -14.42 11.09
CA ALA A 47 21.06 -14.41 12.50
C ALA A 47 22.58 -14.45 12.81
N GLU A 48 23.43 -14.75 11.82
CA GLU A 48 24.89 -14.58 11.94
C GLU A 48 25.40 -13.22 11.43
N THR A 49 24.51 -12.26 11.14
CA THR A 49 24.96 -10.89 10.86
C THR A 49 25.41 -10.28 12.17
N SER A 50 26.71 -10.02 12.30
CA SER A 50 27.29 -9.33 13.45
C SER A 50 26.44 -8.11 13.83
N LEU A 51 25.90 -8.08 15.05
CA LEU A 51 25.18 -6.92 15.60
C LEU A 51 25.88 -5.62 15.19
N GLN A 52 25.14 -4.62 14.73
CA GLN A 52 25.74 -3.33 14.45
C GLN A 52 26.14 -2.62 15.75
N LYS A 53 26.91 -1.55 15.63
CA LYS A 53 27.24 -0.71 16.79
C LYS A 53 25.95 -0.16 17.39
N ASN A 54 25.82 -0.22 18.72
CA ASN A 54 24.63 0.21 19.48
C ASN A 54 23.37 -0.65 19.31
N GLU A 55 23.48 -1.87 18.77
CA GLU A 55 22.34 -2.81 18.73
C GLU A 55 22.39 -3.84 19.86
N VAL A 56 21.21 -4.36 20.20
CA VAL A 56 21.01 -5.49 21.11
C VAL A 56 20.13 -6.54 20.45
N THR A 57 20.44 -7.82 20.69
CA THR A 57 19.56 -8.94 20.33
C THR A 57 18.64 -9.23 21.51
N ILE A 58 17.34 -9.28 21.26
CA ILE A 58 16.32 -9.56 22.27
C ILE A 58 15.65 -10.89 21.94
N GLU A 59 15.64 -11.83 22.88
CA GLU A 59 14.74 -12.99 22.83
C GLU A 59 13.36 -12.57 23.30
N ILE A 60 12.39 -12.66 22.40
CA ILE A 60 11.04 -12.13 22.60
C ILE A 60 10.28 -13.06 23.54
N ALA A 61 9.65 -12.48 24.55
CA ALA A 61 8.79 -13.20 25.50
C ALA A 61 7.31 -12.86 25.32
N ALA A 62 7.00 -11.64 24.87
CA ALA A 62 5.66 -11.25 24.46
C ALA A 62 5.72 -10.18 23.36
N ALA A 63 4.81 -10.26 22.38
CA ALA A 63 4.71 -9.28 21.28
C ALA A 63 3.29 -8.71 21.20
N GLY A 64 3.16 -7.39 21.03
CA GLY A 64 1.88 -6.72 20.94
C GLY A 64 1.32 -6.73 19.51
N LEU A 65 0.13 -7.30 19.32
CA LEU A 65 -0.60 -7.23 18.04
C LEU A 65 -1.38 -5.91 17.92
N ASN A 66 -1.17 -5.22 16.81
CA ASN A 66 -1.79 -3.93 16.52
C ASN A 66 -2.75 -4.02 15.31
N PHE A 67 -3.75 -3.12 15.24
CA PHE A 67 -4.73 -3.15 14.13
C PHE A 67 -4.06 -2.93 12.76
N LYS A 68 -2.90 -2.27 12.75
CA LYS A 68 -2.05 -2.12 11.57
C LYS A 68 -1.68 -3.48 10.96
N ASP A 69 -1.34 -4.47 11.78
CA ASP A 69 -0.95 -5.82 11.32
C ASP A 69 -2.12 -6.53 10.63
N ILE A 70 -3.35 -6.33 11.15
CA ILE A 70 -4.57 -6.81 10.50
C ILE A 70 -4.78 -6.10 9.16
N ALA A 71 -4.70 -4.77 9.16
CA ALA A 71 -4.97 -3.99 7.96
C ALA A 71 -3.97 -4.28 6.83
N ILE A 72 -2.69 -4.55 7.15
CA ILE A 72 -1.68 -5.00 6.19
C ILE A 72 -2.01 -6.41 5.71
N SER A 73 -2.20 -7.36 6.62
CA SER A 73 -2.46 -8.77 6.25
C SER A 73 -3.77 -8.97 5.47
N THR A 74 -4.76 -8.08 5.61
CA THR A 74 -6.00 -8.10 4.82
C THR A 74 -5.96 -7.22 3.56
N GLY A 75 -4.87 -6.49 3.31
CA GLY A 75 -4.75 -5.59 2.15
C GLY A 75 -5.56 -4.30 2.24
N LEU A 76 -6.04 -3.94 3.43
CA LEU A 76 -6.78 -2.69 3.66
C LEU A 76 -5.87 -1.46 3.61
N ILE A 77 -4.60 -1.62 4.01
CA ILE A 77 -3.57 -0.59 3.90
C ILE A 77 -2.30 -1.21 3.31
N PRO A 78 -1.50 -0.44 2.54
CA PRO A 78 -0.19 -0.89 2.12
C PRO A 78 0.75 -1.01 3.33
N GLY A 79 1.60 -2.03 3.31
CA GLY A 79 2.66 -2.27 4.29
C GLY A 79 3.31 -3.62 4.03
N ASN A 80 4.39 -3.93 4.74
CA ASN A 80 5.13 -5.16 4.55
C ASN A 80 4.55 -6.30 5.40
N GLU A 81 3.94 -7.25 4.68
CA GLU A 81 3.33 -8.46 5.19
C GLU A 81 4.35 -9.48 5.74
N ARG A 82 5.65 -9.24 5.56
CA ARG A 82 6.75 -10.05 6.11
C ARG A 82 7.30 -9.52 7.44
N LEU A 83 7.00 -8.27 7.81
CA LEU A 83 7.47 -7.64 9.06
C LEU A 83 6.32 -7.32 10.02
N LEU A 84 5.52 -8.33 10.34
CA LEU A 84 4.36 -8.17 11.22
C LEU A 84 4.76 -7.99 12.69
N GLY A 85 3.96 -7.18 13.40
CA GLY A 85 4.22 -6.79 14.78
C GLY A 85 5.17 -5.60 14.88
N PHE A 86 4.89 -4.70 15.82
CA PHE A 86 5.64 -3.44 15.97
C PHE A 86 6.29 -3.26 17.35
N GLU A 87 5.80 -3.96 18.37
CA GLU A 87 6.27 -3.82 19.74
C GLU A 87 6.37 -5.19 20.42
N GLY A 88 7.27 -5.29 21.40
CA GLY A 88 7.38 -6.48 22.21
C GLY A 88 8.19 -6.24 23.48
N ALA A 89 8.29 -7.30 24.28
CA ALA A 89 9.09 -7.34 25.47
C ALA A 89 9.79 -8.69 25.58
N GLY A 90 11.00 -8.68 26.14
CA GLY A 90 11.87 -9.83 26.14
C GLY A 90 13.13 -9.64 26.96
N THR A 91 14.09 -10.53 26.75
CA THR A 91 15.37 -10.53 27.46
C THR A 91 16.53 -10.35 26.49
N ILE A 92 17.48 -9.49 26.82
CA ILE A 92 18.67 -9.27 25.99
C ILE A 92 19.57 -10.51 26.03
N THR A 93 19.91 -11.06 24.87
CA THR A 93 20.81 -12.22 24.72
C THR A 93 22.18 -11.83 24.20
N GLN A 94 22.30 -10.73 23.46
CA GLN A 94 23.55 -10.17 22.96
C GLN A 94 23.49 -8.64 22.97
N SER A 95 24.61 -7.95 23.18
CA SER A 95 24.66 -6.48 23.19
C SER A 95 25.96 -5.96 22.60
N ARG A 96 25.86 -4.95 21.73
CA ARG A 96 26.95 -4.04 21.33
C ARG A 96 26.66 -2.60 21.73
N SER A 97 25.75 -2.41 22.68
CA SER A 97 25.45 -1.12 23.31
C SER A 97 26.09 -1.05 24.69
N ALA A 98 26.65 0.12 25.03
CA ALA A 98 27.19 0.36 26.38
C ALA A 98 26.08 0.53 27.43
N SER A 99 24.85 0.81 27.00
CA SER A 99 23.72 1.13 27.88
C SER A 99 22.98 -0.11 28.40
N TYR A 100 23.24 -1.29 27.83
CA TYR A 100 22.45 -2.49 28.06
C TYR A 100 23.30 -3.75 28.24
N THR A 101 22.84 -4.63 29.12
CA THR A 101 23.55 -5.86 29.51
C THR A 101 22.75 -7.12 29.18
N ILE A 102 23.45 -8.23 28.98
CA ILE A 102 22.84 -9.54 28.73
C ILE A 102 22.03 -9.98 29.97
N GLY A 103 20.85 -10.57 29.75
CA GLY A 103 19.91 -10.98 30.80
C GLY A 103 18.95 -9.88 31.25
N GLN A 104 19.13 -8.64 30.77
CA GLN A 104 18.27 -7.53 31.13
C GLN A 104 16.89 -7.66 30.46
N ARG A 105 15.83 -7.44 31.26
CA ARG A 105 14.44 -7.44 30.81
C ARG A 105 14.11 -6.08 30.20
N VAL A 106 13.62 -6.10 28.97
CA VAL A 106 13.38 -4.88 28.20
C VAL A 106 12.09 -4.93 27.41
N LEU A 107 11.57 -3.75 27.10
CA LEU A 107 10.59 -3.49 26.05
C LEU A 107 11.33 -2.92 24.84
N PHE A 108 10.84 -3.22 23.64
CA PHE A 108 11.35 -2.64 22.41
C PHE A 108 10.23 -2.25 21.43
N THR A 109 10.55 -1.37 20.49
CA THR A 109 9.66 -1.00 19.37
C THR A 109 10.40 -1.10 18.04
N ARG A 110 9.96 -2.03 17.17
CA ARG A 110 10.50 -2.27 15.82
C ARG A 110 9.52 -3.15 15.02
N PRO A 111 9.36 -2.93 13.71
CA PRO A 111 8.70 -3.90 12.82
C PRO A 111 9.32 -5.31 12.91
N GLY A 112 8.51 -6.35 12.71
CA GLY A 112 8.94 -7.75 12.82
C GLY A 112 8.93 -8.30 14.26
N ALA A 113 8.13 -7.72 15.16
CA ALA A 113 8.06 -8.16 16.56
C ALA A 113 7.33 -9.51 16.76
N LEU A 114 6.57 -9.99 15.77
CA LEU A 114 5.98 -11.36 15.81
C LEU A 114 7.03 -12.40 15.40
N SER A 115 8.10 -12.51 16.20
CA SER A 115 9.27 -13.34 15.94
C SER A 115 9.78 -14.01 17.21
N ASN A 116 10.77 -14.91 17.09
CA ASN A 116 11.45 -15.50 18.26
C ASN A 116 12.52 -14.55 18.84
N ARG A 117 13.19 -13.79 17.98
CA ARG A 117 14.28 -12.87 18.30
C ARG A 117 14.26 -11.69 17.35
N VAL A 118 14.88 -10.62 17.79
CA VAL A 118 15.06 -9.42 16.96
C VAL A 118 16.31 -8.65 17.38
N ALA A 119 17.03 -8.12 16.40
CA ALA A 119 18.07 -7.12 16.61
C ALA A 119 17.46 -5.71 16.59
N VAL A 120 17.71 -4.93 17.64
CA VAL A 120 17.10 -3.59 17.81
C VAL A 120 18.18 -2.58 18.19
N ASP A 121 18.09 -1.38 17.61
CA ASP A 121 18.87 -0.22 18.07
C ASP A 121 18.52 0.07 19.53
N ALA A 122 19.54 0.22 20.38
CA ALA A 122 19.37 0.49 21.80
C ALA A 122 18.53 1.74 22.11
N ASP A 123 18.41 2.71 21.19
CA ASP A 123 17.56 3.89 21.35
C ASP A 123 16.05 3.57 21.31
N LEU A 124 15.68 2.42 20.75
CA LEU A 124 14.30 1.91 20.65
C LEU A 124 13.97 0.86 21.73
N VAL A 125 14.84 0.73 22.72
CA VAL A 125 14.74 -0.21 23.82
C VAL A 125 14.57 0.56 25.13
N HIS A 126 13.82 -0.01 26.09
CA HIS A 126 13.73 0.54 27.44
C HIS A 126 13.67 -0.59 28.48
N PRO A 127 14.39 -0.47 29.61
CA PRO A 127 14.29 -1.47 30.69
C PRO A 127 12.89 -1.51 31.30
N ILE A 128 12.41 -2.71 31.62
CA ILE A 128 11.12 -2.88 32.29
C ILE A 128 11.32 -3.19 33.79
N PRO A 129 10.44 -2.71 34.68
CA PRO A 129 10.52 -3.02 36.10
C PRO A 129 10.36 -4.52 36.41
N TYR A 130 10.98 -5.01 37.48
CA TYR A 130 10.93 -6.43 37.85
C TYR A 130 9.50 -6.93 38.10
N TRP A 131 8.62 -6.07 38.63
CA TRP A 131 7.23 -6.41 38.98
C TRP A 131 6.30 -6.52 37.77
N MET A 132 6.71 -5.99 36.61
CA MET A 132 5.90 -5.98 35.39
C MET A 132 6.12 -7.28 34.62
N SER A 133 5.05 -7.92 34.15
CA SER A 133 5.16 -9.09 33.26
C SER A 133 5.53 -8.68 31.83
N PHE A 134 6.03 -9.60 31.00
CA PHE A 134 6.36 -9.28 29.61
C PHE A 134 5.11 -8.95 28.79
N GLU A 135 4.00 -9.61 29.06
CA GLU A 135 2.69 -9.36 28.44
C GLU A 135 2.17 -7.97 28.78
N GLN A 136 2.33 -7.52 30.03
CA GLN A 136 2.00 -6.15 30.42
C GLN A 136 2.89 -5.14 29.70
N ALA A 137 4.19 -5.39 29.65
CA ALA A 137 5.15 -4.53 28.98
C ALA A 137 4.83 -4.39 27.47
N SER A 138 4.51 -5.48 26.78
CA SER A 138 4.20 -5.48 25.35
C SER A 138 2.92 -4.72 24.98
N THR A 139 2.20 -4.14 25.96
CA THR A 139 1.04 -3.26 25.72
C THR A 139 1.40 -1.78 25.72
N LEU A 140 2.66 -1.41 25.95
CA LEU A 140 3.05 -0.02 26.23
C LEU A 140 3.73 0.69 25.06
N GLY A 141 4.54 -0.02 24.27
CA GLY A 141 5.53 0.55 23.36
C GLY A 141 4.95 1.26 22.13
N ALA A 142 3.79 0.84 21.64
CA ALA A 142 3.14 1.45 20.49
C ALA A 142 2.13 2.53 20.93
N VAL A 143 1.24 2.16 21.86
CA VAL A 143 0.04 2.96 22.16
C VAL A 143 0.33 4.21 22.97
N PHE A 144 1.19 4.14 24.00
CA PHE A 144 1.48 5.32 24.83
C PHE A 144 2.38 6.33 24.13
N PRO A 145 3.48 5.93 23.47
CA PRO A 145 4.28 6.88 22.71
C PRO A 145 3.48 7.53 21.56
N THR A 146 2.56 6.79 20.93
CA THR A 146 1.59 7.35 19.97
C THR A 146 0.66 8.36 20.64
N ALA A 147 0.02 8.00 21.75
CA ALA A 147 -0.91 8.88 22.45
C ALA A 147 -0.23 10.14 22.99
N LEU A 148 1.00 10.02 23.52
CA LEU A 148 1.81 11.15 23.99
C LEU A 148 2.07 12.14 22.86
N TYR A 149 2.59 11.65 21.74
CA TYR A 149 2.87 12.50 20.58
C TYR A 149 1.61 13.15 20.02
N SER A 150 0.53 12.37 19.90
CA SER A 150 -0.75 12.89 19.42
C SER A 150 -1.31 13.97 20.34
N LEU A 151 -1.48 13.69 21.63
CA LEU A 151 -2.17 14.60 22.54
C LEU A 151 -1.31 15.79 22.96
N PHE A 152 -0.01 15.61 23.20
CA PHE A 152 0.84 16.66 23.76
C PHE A 152 1.69 17.39 22.72
N ASP A 153 2.34 16.68 21.80
CA ASP A 153 3.19 17.32 20.79
C ASP A 153 2.34 17.95 19.65
N LEU A 154 1.30 17.23 19.17
CA LEU A 154 0.43 17.72 18.10
C LEU A 154 -0.80 18.49 18.61
N GLY A 155 -1.53 17.91 19.57
CA GLY A 155 -2.77 18.48 20.10
C GLY A 155 -2.58 19.54 21.19
N GLN A 156 -1.42 19.56 21.84
CA GLN A 156 -1.09 20.45 22.96
C GLN A 156 -2.15 20.49 24.06
N VAL A 157 -2.75 19.32 24.39
CA VAL A 157 -3.84 19.20 25.36
C VAL A 157 -3.42 19.73 26.73
N ARG A 158 -4.29 20.54 27.35
CA ARG A 158 -4.13 21.13 28.68
C ARG A 158 -5.23 20.69 29.63
N LYS A 159 -4.97 20.87 30.92
CA LYS A 159 -5.97 20.67 31.99
C LYS A 159 -7.26 21.45 31.68
N GLY A 160 -8.40 20.79 31.86
CA GLY A 160 -9.74 21.36 31.64
C GLY A 160 -10.20 21.43 30.18
N GLN A 161 -9.35 21.08 29.20
CA GLN A 161 -9.79 21.01 27.80
C GLN A 161 -10.64 19.77 27.54
N ARG A 162 -11.58 19.88 26.60
CA ARG A 162 -12.44 18.80 26.15
C ARG A 162 -11.76 18.02 25.03
N VAL A 163 -11.64 16.70 25.19
CA VAL A 163 -10.99 15.82 24.22
C VAL A 163 -11.94 14.73 23.78
N LEU A 164 -12.20 14.63 22.47
CA LEU A 164 -12.97 13.52 21.88
C LEU A 164 -12.03 12.42 21.40
N ILE A 165 -12.19 11.23 21.96
CA ILE A 165 -11.40 10.04 21.63
C ILE A 165 -12.29 9.04 20.90
N HIS A 166 -11.99 8.79 19.63
CA HIS A 166 -12.69 7.75 18.87
C HIS A 166 -12.12 6.36 19.14
N SER A 167 -12.97 5.33 18.99
CA SER A 167 -12.60 3.93 19.26
C SER A 167 -12.00 3.75 20.65
N ALA A 168 -12.55 4.46 21.63
CA ALA A 168 -11.92 4.73 22.93
C ALA A 168 -11.65 3.49 23.79
N ALA A 169 -12.35 2.39 23.52
CA ALA A 169 -12.14 1.10 24.17
C ALA A 169 -11.04 0.24 23.52
N GLY A 170 -10.36 0.70 22.47
CA GLY A 170 -9.17 0.05 21.92
C GLY A 170 -7.89 0.44 22.68
N GLY A 171 -6.77 -0.24 22.42
CA GLY A 171 -5.52 0.00 23.14
C GLY A 171 -5.03 1.45 23.11
N LEU A 172 -5.03 2.07 21.92
CA LEU A 172 -4.68 3.48 21.77
C LEU A 172 -5.70 4.42 22.46
N GLY A 173 -6.99 4.11 22.34
CA GLY A 173 -8.05 4.88 22.99
C GLY A 173 -7.89 4.90 24.51
N ILE A 174 -7.60 3.75 25.10
CA ILE A 174 -7.34 3.61 26.54
C ILE A 174 -6.09 4.38 26.97
N ALA A 175 -5.01 4.34 26.17
CA ALA A 175 -3.82 5.14 26.43
C ALA A 175 -4.13 6.64 26.43
N CYS A 176 -4.90 7.12 25.44
CA CYS A 176 -5.35 8.50 25.38
C CYS A 176 -6.20 8.90 26.59
N ILE A 177 -7.14 8.04 27.02
CA ILE A 177 -7.97 8.29 28.22
C ILE A 177 -7.10 8.48 29.46
N GLN A 178 -6.17 7.54 29.71
CA GLN A 178 -5.30 7.61 30.90
C GLN A 178 -4.46 8.89 30.91
N LEU A 179 -3.91 9.28 29.75
CA LEU A 179 -3.13 10.52 29.63
C LEU A 179 -4.00 11.76 29.86
N CYS A 180 -5.18 11.84 29.25
CA CYS A 180 -6.14 12.94 29.48
C CYS A 180 -6.54 13.04 30.96
N GLN A 181 -6.80 11.92 31.63
CA GLN A 181 -7.15 11.91 33.05
C GLN A 181 -5.98 12.34 33.94
N SER A 182 -4.75 11.94 33.60
CA SER A 182 -3.55 12.28 34.37
C SER A 182 -3.31 13.80 34.47
N ILE A 183 -3.78 14.57 33.48
CA ILE A 183 -3.65 16.03 33.44
C ILE A 183 -4.96 16.76 33.80
N GLY A 184 -6.06 16.03 33.99
CA GLY A 184 -7.39 16.58 34.25
C GLY A 184 -8.07 17.21 33.03
N ALA A 185 -7.89 16.65 31.84
CA ALA A 185 -8.69 16.96 30.65
C ALA A 185 -10.04 16.22 30.69
N GLU A 186 -11.06 16.83 30.10
CA GLU A 186 -12.41 16.28 30.04
C GLU A 186 -12.58 15.34 28.85
N VAL A 187 -12.76 14.05 29.12
CA VAL A 187 -12.85 13.03 28.08
C VAL A 187 -14.29 12.84 27.58
N TYR A 188 -14.44 12.92 26.27
CA TYR A 188 -15.56 12.40 25.49
C TYR A 188 -15.09 11.22 24.66
N ALA A 189 -15.93 10.21 24.48
CA ALA A 189 -15.51 8.94 23.89
C ALA A 189 -16.55 8.38 22.91
N THR A 190 -16.10 7.66 21.89
CA THR A 190 -17.00 6.80 21.09
C THR A 190 -16.62 5.34 21.18
N VAL A 191 -17.62 4.46 21.23
CA VAL A 191 -17.46 3.01 21.32
C VAL A 191 -18.47 2.27 20.44
N GLY A 192 -18.11 1.05 20.03
CA GLY A 192 -18.92 0.27 19.07
C GLY A 192 -20.06 -0.53 19.68
N ASN A 193 -20.11 -0.74 21.00
CA ASN A 193 -21.15 -1.54 21.67
C ASN A 193 -21.34 -1.16 23.15
N GLN A 194 -22.39 -1.72 23.77
CA GLN A 194 -22.78 -1.42 25.15
C GLN A 194 -21.80 -1.99 26.20
N GLU A 195 -21.15 -3.12 25.91
CA GLU A 195 -20.14 -3.70 26.81
C GLU A 195 -18.94 -2.77 26.97
N LYS A 196 -18.44 -2.23 25.85
CA LYS A 196 -17.36 -1.23 25.82
C LYS A 196 -17.76 0.05 26.54
N ARG A 197 -19.02 0.49 26.42
CA ARG A 197 -19.54 1.64 27.18
C ARG A 197 -19.46 1.39 28.68
N LYS A 198 -20.00 0.26 29.16
CA LYS A 198 -19.94 -0.13 30.58
C LYS A 198 -18.50 -0.23 31.07
N PHE A 199 -17.62 -0.80 30.26
CA PHE A 199 -16.20 -0.89 30.58
C PHE A 199 -15.57 0.49 30.83
N LEU A 200 -15.80 1.46 29.93
CA LEU A 200 -15.24 2.80 30.09
C LEU A 200 -15.79 3.52 31.33
N THR A 201 -17.08 3.38 31.61
CA THR A 201 -17.69 3.93 32.83
C THR A 201 -17.12 3.29 34.08
N ASN A 202 -17.02 1.96 34.15
CA ASN A 202 -16.60 1.26 35.36
C ASN A 202 -15.09 1.38 35.62
N SER A 203 -14.28 1.37 34.57
CA SER A 203 -12.81 1.30 34.70
C SER A 203 -12.15 2.66 34.71
N PHE A 204 -12.74 3.65 34.05
CA PHE A 204 -12.18 5.01 33.93
C PHE A 204 -13.11 6.08 34.50
N GLY A 205 -14.31 5.75 34.99
CA GLY A 205 -15.22 6.74 35.56
C GLY A 205 -15.74 7.77 34.54
N ILE A 206 -15.75 7.42 33.25
CA ILE A 206 -16.30 8.31 32.22
C ILE A 206 -17.83 8.26 32.32
N GLU A 207 -18.42 9.44 32.54
CA GLU A 207 -19.88 9.60 32.60
C GLU A 207 -20.57 8.99 31.38
N PRO A 208 -21.61 8.15 31.56
CA PRO A 208 -22.30 7.50 30.45
C PRO A 208 -22.82 8.47 29.38
N SER A 209 -23.14 9.70 29.79
CA SER A 209 -23.58 10.80 28.92
C SER A 209 -22.49 11.34 27.99
N ARG A 210 -21.21 11.11 28.30
CA ARG A 210 -20.04 11.52 27.50
C ARG A 210 -19.51 10.41 26.58
N ILE A 211 -20.21 9.27 26.53
CA ILE A 211 -19.86 8.14 25.69
C ILE A 211 -20.90 8.04 24.57
N PHE A 212 -20.48 7.94 23.31
CA PHE A 212 -21.37 7.89 22.14
C PHE A 212 -21.10 6.66 21.27
N SER A 213 -21.95 6.42 20.27
CA SER A 213 -21.75 5.33 19.30
C SER A 213 -20.64 5.67 18.31
N SER A 214 -19.70 4.76 18.08
CA SER A 214 -18.66 4.88 17.04
C SER A 214 -19.12 4.39 15.66
N ARG A 215 -20.40 3.99 15.51
CA ARG A 215 -20.97 3.40 14.30
C ARG A 215 -22.02 4.27 13.63
N SER A 216 -22.28 5.45 14.18
CA SER A 216 -23.31 6.36 13.70
C SER A 216 -22.86 7.79 13.89
N ILE A 217 -23.09 8.63 12.88
CA ILE A 217 -22.80 10.07 12.92
C ILE A 217 -23.61 10.82 13.99
N ALA A 218 -24.63 10.18 14.58
CA ALA A 218 -25.43 10.73 15.67
C ALA A 218 -24.62 11.22 16.86
N PHE A 219 -23.39 10.70 17.08
CA PHE A 219 -22.50 11.19 18.13
C PHE A 219 -22.25 12.70 18.03
N ALA A 220 -22.24 13.27 16.82
CA ALA A 220 -21.98 14.69 16.63
C ALA A 220 -23.10 15.56 17.23
N ALA A 221 -24.35 15.21 16.95
CA ALA A 221 -25.51 15.88 17.51
C ALA A 221 -25.66 15.66 19.03
N GLU A 222 -25.30 14.46 19.52
CA GLU A 222 -25.29 14.16 20.95
C GLU A 222 -24.21 14.99 21.68
N LEU A 223 -22.99 15.04 21.15
CA LEU A 223 -21.90 15.85 21.68
C LEU A 223 -22.24 17.34 21.70
N ALA A 224 -22.87 17.86 20.63
CA ALA A 224 -23.26 19.26 20.54
C ALA A 224 -24.20 19.67 21.69
N LYS A 225 -25.14 18.79 22.10
CA LYS A 225 -26.01 19.03 23.25
C LYS A 225 -25.25 19.15 24.56
N PHE A 226 -24.20 18.34 24.76
CA PHE A 226 -23.39 18.38 25.99
C PHE A 226 -22.37 19.51 26.03
N THR A 227 -22.02 20.03 24.86
CA THR A 227 -21.02 21.10 24.71
C THR A 227 -21.67 22.46 24.44
N ASN A 228 -23.00 22.57 24.52
CA ASN A 228 -23.75 23.79 24.16
C ASN A 228 -23.41 24.32 22.76
N ASN A 229 -23.23 23.42 21.80
CA ASN A 229 -22.76 23.67 20.43
C ASN A 229 -21.35 24.30 20.32
N GLU A 230 -20.57 24.32 21.40
CA GLU A 230 -19.18 24.80 21.34
C GLU A 230 -18.25 23.75 20.74
N GLY A 231 -18.55 22.45 20.89
CA GLY A 231 -17.66 21.37 20.48
C GLY A 231 -16.54 21.07 21.48
N VAL A 232 -15.47 20.44 20.97
CA VAL A 232 -14.30 19.99 21.76
C VAL A 232 -12.99 20.63 21.30
N ASP A 233 -12.01 20.75 22.19
CA ASP A 233 -10.70 21.37 21.91
C ASP A 233 -9.82 20.50 21.02
N VAL A 234 -9.79 19.19 21.28
CA VAL A 234 -8.92 18.25 20.58
C VAL A 234 -9.70 16.97 20.22
N ILE A 235 -9.47 16.46 19.01
CA ILE A 235 -10.06 15.20 18.55
C ILE A 235 -8.95 14.23 18.18
N ALA A 236 -8.93 13.05 18.78
CA ALA A 236 -8.12 11.92 18.34
C ALA A 236 -8.97 11.02 17.44
N ASN A 237 -8.90 11.23 16.12
CA ASN A 237 -9.76 10.56 15.15
C ASN A 237 -9.14 9.28 14.59
N SER A 238 -9.98 8.25 14.48
CA SER A 238 -9.67 7.00 13.78
C SER A 238 -10.84 6.51 12.90
N LEU A 239 -11.89 7.32 12.75
CA LEU A 239 -13.06 7.01 11.94
C LEU A 239 -12.85 7.52 10.51
N THR A 240 -13.65 7.02 9.57
CA THR A 240 -13.48 7.22 8.13
C THR A 240 -14.77 7.74 7.49
N GLY A 241 -14.69 8.36 6.31
CA GLY A 241 -15.86 8.84 5.54
C GLY A 241 -16.74 9.82 6.33
N ASP A 242 -18.07 9.64 6.27
CA ASP A 242 -19.03 10.53 6.94
C ASP A 242 -18.81 10.68 8.45
N LEU A 243 -18.27 9.64 9.11
CA LEU A 243 -17.94 9.70 10.53
C LEU A 243 -16.74 10.61 10.80
N LEU A 244 -15.76 10.63 9.89
CA LEU A 244 -14.63 11.57 9.94
C LEU A 244 -15.13 13.00 9.75
N GLU A 245 -16.00 13.24 8.76
CA GLU A 245 -16.59 14.56 8.53
C GLU A 245 -17.43 15.02 9.73
N GLY A 246 -18.26 14.13 10.29
CA GLY A 246 -19.00 14.40 11.53
C GLY A 246 -18.08 14.76 12.69
N SER A 247 -16.91 14.12 12.79
CA SER A 247 -15.89 14.44 13.79
C SER A 247 -15.27 15.82 13.52
N TRP A 248 -14.98 16.14 12.26
CA TRP A 248 -14.42 17.43 11.85
C TRP A 248 -15.35 18.60 12.21
N ASN A 249 -16.66 18.38 12.18
CA ASN A 249 -17.66 19.36 12.58
C ASN A 249 -17.88 19.46 14.11
N CYS A 250 -17.31 18.54 14.90
CA CYS A 250 -17.45 18.53 16.36
C CYS A 250 -16.41 19.41 17.08
N ILE A 251 -15.44 19.94 16.35
CA ILE A 251 -14.33 20.65 16.95
C ILE A 251 -14.64 22.14 17.09
N ARG A 252 -14.22 22.69 18.23
CA ARG A 252 -14.44 24.10 18.56
C ARG A 252 -13.49 25.02 17.82
N ASP A 253 -13.79 26.31 17.86
CA ASP A 253 -12.89 27.36 17.38
C ASP A 253 -11.54 27.32 18.10
N GLY A 254 -10.46 27.35 17.31
CA GLY A 254 -9.07 27.18 17.75
C GLY A 254 -8.65 25.75 18.05
N GLY A 255 -9.55 24.76 17.88
CA GLY A 255 -9.26 23.36 18.18
C GLY A 255 -8.35 22.67 17.16
N THR A 256 -7.86 21.48 17.54
CA THR A 256 -7.00 20.63 16.68
C THR A 256 -7.53 19.20 16.51
N MET A 257 -7.80 18.78 15.28
CA MET A 257 -8.10 17.38 14.95
C MET A 257 -6.82 16.65 14.58
N ILE A 258 -6.57 15.53 15.24
CA ILE A 258 -5.43 14.65 15.02
C ILE A 258 -5.93 13.40 14.29
N GLU A 259 -5.50 13.23 13.04
CA GLU A 259 -5.89 12.10 12.21
C GLU A 259 -4.94 10.93 12.42
N LEU A 260 -5.43 9.88 13.09
CA LEU A 260 -4.71 8.62 13.30
C LEU A 260 -5.03 7.60 12.19
N GLY A 261 -6.19 7.73 11.54
CA GLY A 261 -6.62 6.88 10.45
C GLY A 261 -5.73 7.03 9.21
N LYS A 262 -5.61 5.95 8.42
CA LYS A 262 -4.81 5.93 7.17
C LYS A 262 -5.64 5.70 5.92
N ARG A 263 -6.86 5.19 6.05
CA ARG A 263 -7.69 4.78 4.93
C ARG A 263 -8.02 5.94 3.99
N ASP A 264 -8.72 6.97 4.50
CA ASP A 264 -9.10 8.14 3.69
C ASP A 264 -7.89 8.87 3.09
N ILE A 265 -6.77 8.93 3.83
CA ILE A 265 -5.52 9.51 3.34
C ILE A 265 -4.98 8.71 2.14
N ASN A 266 -4.94 7.39 2.25
CA ASN A 266 -4.41 6.51 1.21
C ASN A 266 -5.33 6.47 -0.02
N GLU A 267 -6.64 6.53 0.19
CA GLU A 267 -7.66 6.61 -0.86
C GLU A 267 -7.74 8.00 -1.50
N ARG A 268 -7.07 9.02 -0.92
CA ARG A 268 -7.07 10.42 -1.38
C ARG A 268 -8.47 11.03 -1.38
N ASN A 269 -9.25 10.74 -0.33
CA ASN A 269 -10.60 11.28 -0.16
C ASN A 269 -10.59 12.79 0.13
N PHE A 270 -11.75 13.43 -0.09
CA PHE A 270 -11.93 14.87 0.10
C PHE A 270 -12.17 15.22 1.57
N LEU A 271 -11.69 16.40 1.98
CA LEU A 271 -11.95 16.98 3.29
C LEU A 271 -12.59 18.37 3.10
N PRO A 272 -13.75 18.67 3.74
CA PRO A 272 -14.35 19.99 3.66
C PRO A 272 -13.41 21.10 4.13
N MET A 273 -13.29 22.16 3.33
CA MET A 273 -12.32 23.24 3.57
C MET A 273 -12.84 24.35 4.50
N GLU A 274 -14.15 24.50 4.66
CA GLU A 274 -14.75 25.57 5.49
C GLU A 274 -14.18 25.60 6.93
N PRO A 275 -14.02 24.47 7.62
CA PRO A 275 -13.63 24.52 9.02
C PRO A 275 -12.18 25.05 9.22
N PHE A 276 -11.29 24.94 8.23
CA PHE A 276 -9.91 25.48 8.33
C PHE A 276 -9.82 26.98 8.59
N SER A 277 -10.92 27.73 8.42
CA SER A 277 -10.99 29.13 8.84
C SER A 277 -10.81 29.33 10.35
N ARG A 278 -11.08 28.30 11.17
CA ARG A 278 -11.15 28.41 12.64
C ARG A 278 -10.32 27.35 13.39
N MET A 279 -9.87 26.28 12.74
CA MET A 279 -9.30 25.08 13.39
C MET A 279 -8.14 24.49 12.59
N SER A 280 -7.40 23.58 13.24
CA SER A 280 -6.24 22.90 12.67
C SER A 280 -6.48 21.40 12.45
N TRP A 281 -5.95 20.87 11.34
CA TRP A 281 -5.87 19.44 11.07
C TRP A 281 -4.41 18.97 11.13
N ARG A 282 -4.14 17.87 11.84
CA ARG A 282 -2.81 17.29 11.99
C ARG A 282 -2.85 15.81 11.64
N GLY A 283 -2.32 15.44 10.47
CA GLY A 283 -2.07 14.05 10.14
C GLY A 283 -0.98 13.48 11.04
N MET A 284 -1.30 12.46 11.85
CA MET A 284 -0.31 11.78 12.67
C MET A 284 0.50 10.83 11.78
N HIS A 285 1.82 10.98 11.76
CA HIS A 285 2.73 9.93 11.30
C HIS A 285 3.51 9.43 12.51
N PRO A 286 3.60 8.10 12.75
CA PRO A 286 4.31 7.60 13.92
C PRO A 286 5.77 8.07 13.88
N PRO A 287 6.31 8.68 14.94
CA PRO A 287 7.71 9.14 14.94
C PRO A 287 8.73 7.99 14.94
N PHE A 288 8.26 6.75 15.15
CA PHE A 288 9.08 5.53 15.30
C PHE A 288 9.27 4.73 13.99
N THR A 289 8.64 5.13 12.88
CA THR A 289 8.68 4.37 11.60
C THR A 289 9.66 4.91 10.58
N THR A 290 10.40 5.99 10.92
CA THR A 290 11.40 6.58 10.02
C THR A 290 12.76 6.61 10.70
N SER A 291 13.80 6.09 10.04
CA SER A 291 15.18 6.00 10.55
C SER A 291 15.84 7.35 10.87
N THR A 292 15.14 8.47 10.66
CA THR A 292 15.65 9.83 10.87
C THR A 292 15.23 10.49 12.19
N LYS A 293 14.41 9.84 13.03
CA LYS A 293 13.87 10.42 14.28
C LYS A 293 13.96 9.50 15.51
N THR A 294 15.03 8.71 15.64
CA THR A 294 15.26 7.83 16.82
C THR A 294 15.25 8.61 18.16
N THR A 295 15.61 9.90 18.13
CA THR A 295 15.58 10.77 19.32
C THR A 295 14.18 11.01 19.88
N ASP A 296 13.17 11.19 19.02
CA ASP A 296 11.78 11.34 19.48
C ASP A 296 11.25 10.02 20.03
N ALA A 297 11.65 8.91 19.41
CA ALA A 297 11.23 7.59 19.82
C ALA A 297 11.69 7.27 21.26
N SER A 298 12.99 7.42 21.51
CA SER A 298 13.58 7.23 22.82
C SER A 298 12.97 8.15 23.88
N ARG A 299 12.76 9.44 23.53
CA ARG A 299 12.12 10.43 24.42
C ARG A 299 10.71 9.99 24.84
N LEU A 300 9.86 9.64 23.88
CA LEU A 300 8.47 9.28 24.15
C LEU A 300 8.37 7.97 24.95
N LEU A 301 9.27 7.02 24.70
CA LEU A 301 9.31 5.78 25.46
C LEU A 301 9.75 6.02 26.90
N LYS A 302 10.80 6.84 27.11
CA LYS A 302 11.22 7.26 28.45
C LYS A 302 10.09 7.97 29.20
N GLN A 303 9.41 8.92 28.56
CA GLN A 303 8.26 9.63 29.16
C GLN A 303 7.13 8.67 29.56
N THR A 304 6.88 7.63 28.76
CA THR A 304 5.91 6.57 29.09
C THR A 304 6.28 5.90 30.42
N PHE A 305 7.52 5.45 30.59
CA PHE A 305 7.95 4.79 31.83
C PHE A 305 8.03 5.76 33.03
N GLU A 306 8.32 7.04 32.82
CA GLU A 306 8.24 8.06 33.88
C GLU A 306 6.80 8.24 34.39
N LEU A 307 5.81 8.29 33.50
CA LEU A 307 4.40 8.37 33.87
C LEU A 307 3.92 7.10 34.55
N LEU A 308 4.38 5.94 34.09
CA LEU A 308 4.10 4.65 34.71
C LEU A 308 4.66 4.60 36.14
N ALA A 309 5.91 5.04 36.34
CA ALA A 309 6.55 5.06 37.66
C ALA A 309 5.82 6.00 38.65
N LYS A 310 5.24 7.10 38.16
CA LYS A 310 4.39 8.01 38.94
C LYS A 310 2.99 7.45 39.23
N GLY A 311 2.62 6.32 38.62
CA GLY A 311 1.27 5.75 38.70
C GLY A 311 0.21 6.53 37.91
N SER A 312 0.63 7.47 37.05
CA SER A 312 -0.27 8.28 36.20
C SER A 312 -0.86 7.45 35.06
N ILE A 313 -0.16 6.41 34.62
CA ILE A 313 -0.63 5.43 33.64
C ILE A 313 -0.36 4.02 34.14
N LYS A 314 -1.05 3.04 33.56
CA LYS A 314 -0.94 1.61 33.84
C LYS A 314 -0.89 0.82 32.52
N PRO A 315 -0.33 -0.41 32.52
CA PRO A 315 -0.46 -1.32 31.38
C PRO A 315 -1.90 -1.45 30.92
N ILE A 316 -2.09 -1.60 29.61
CA ILE A 316 -3.45 -1.62 29.05
C ILE A 316 -4.16 -2.92 29.48
N ALA A 317 -5.38 -2.77 29.98
CA ALA A 317 -6.23 -3.88 30.41
C ALA A 317 -7.70 -3.61 30.06
N PRO A 318 -8.53 -4.66 29.87
CA PRO A 318 -8.19 -6.08 29.79
C PRO A 318 -7.31 -6.44 28.59
N MET A 319 -6.40 -7.39 28.79
CA MET A 319 -5.62 -8.03 27.73
C MET A 319 -6.08 -9.47 27.54
N LYS A 320 -6.06 -9.96 26.31
CA LYS A 320 -6.24 -11.37 26.01
C LYS A 320 -4.97 -11.89 25.37
N VAL A 321 -4.36 -12.89 26.01
CA VAL A 321 -3.09 -13.46 25.58
C VAL A 321 -3.35 -14.65 24.66
N PHE A 322 -2.60 -14.75 23.58
CA PHE A 322 -2.62 -15.90 22.67
C PHE A 322 -1.23 -16.53 22.59
N PRO A 323 -1.11 -17.86 22.47
CA PRO A 323 0.11 -18.48 22.00
C PRO A 323 0.44 -17.98 20.58
N LEU A 324 1.71 -17.74 20.28
CA LEU A 324 2.13 -17.34 18.92
C LEU A 324 1.80 -18.42 17.87
N THR A 325 1.71 -19.68 18.30
CA THR A 325 1.24 -20.80 17.46
C THR A 325 -0.23 -20.68 17.04
N GLU A 326 -1.02 -19.87 17.75
CA GLU A 326 -2.41 -19.55 17.43
C GLU A 326 -2.56 -18.15 16.80
N VAL A 327 -1.53 -17.69 16.06
CA VAL A 327 -1.50 -16.35 15.47
C VAL A 327 -2.77 -16.02 14.67
N THR A 328 -3.25 -16.96 13.86
CA THR A 328 -4.47 -16.79 13.05
C THR A 328 -5.71 -16.57 13.92
N ALA A 329 -5.82 -17.27 15.05
CA ALA A 329 -6.93 -17.09 15.99
C ALA A 329 -6.87 -15.70 16.65
N GLY A 330 -5.68 -15.24 17.03
CA GLY A 330 -5.46 -13.90 17.55
C GLY A 330 -5.81 -12.80 16.53
N PHE A 331 -5.38 -12.96 15.26
CA PHE A 331 -5.71 -12.02 14.18
C PHE A 331 -7.23 -11.95 13.92
N ARG A 332 -7.93 -13.10 13.91
CA ARG A 332 -9.40 -13.15 13.80
C ARG A 332 -10.10 -12.50 14.98
N TYR A 333 -9.64 -12.80 16.19
CA TYR A 333 -10.16 -12.18 17.40
C TYR A 333 -9.99 -10.65 17.38
N MET A 334 -8.86 -10.19 16.82
CA MET A 334 -8.61 -8.77 16.61
C MET A 334 -9.62 -8.16 15.61
N ARG A 335 -9.75 -8.77 14.43
CA ARG A 335 -10.63 -8.34 13.35
C ARG A 335 -12.09 -8.18 13.78
N ASP A 336 -12.59 -9.09 14.61
CA ASP A 336 -13.97 -9.05 15.13
C ASP A 336 -14.23 -7.86 16.09
N GLY A 337 -13.20 -7.10 16.45
CA GLY A 337 -13.31 -5.93 17.33
C GLY A 337 -13.62 -6.29 18.79
N LYS A 338 -13.37 -7.55 19.19
CA LYS A 338 -13.67 -8.10 20.54
C LYS A 338 -12.57 -7.82 21.59
N HIS A 339 -11.58 -6.99 21.27
CA HIS A 339 -10.33 -6.89 22.03
C HIS A 339 -9.97 -5.43 22.35
N MET A 340 -8.98 -5.28 23.22
CA MET A 340 -8.36 -3.99 23.57
C MET A 340 -6.86 -4.01 23.25
N VAL A 341 -6.12 -5.03 23.74
CA VAL A 341 -4.73 -5.36 23.35
C VAL A 341 -4.52 -6.88 23.40
N LEU A 342 -3.71 -7.42 22.48
CA LEU A 342 -3.47 -8.86 22.32
C LEU A 342 -1.96 -9.17 22.32
N PRO A 343 -1.37 -9.52 23.48
CA PRO A 343 -0.02 -10.06 23.53
C PRO A 343 0.02 -11.48 22.97
N PHE A 344 0.97 -11.76 22.10
CA PHE A 344 1.37 -13.11 21.74
C PHE A 344 2.55 -13.57 22.58
N ILE A 345 2.45 -14.77 23.15
CA ILE A 345 3.57 -15.41 23.86
C ILE A 345 4.15 -16.50 22.97
N PRO A 346 5.45 -16.45 22.65
CA PRO A 346 6.14 -17.56 21.98
C PRO A 346 6.04 -18.87 22.77
N PRO A 347 5.95 -20.03 22.09
CA PRO A 347 5.84 -21.32 22.78
C PRO A 347 6.96 -21.53 23.82
N HIS A 348 6.57 -22.04 24.99
CA HIS A 348 7.50 -22.39 26.08
C HIS A 348 8.26 -23.69 25.79
N ASP A 349 7.63 -24.61 25.06
CA ASP A 349 8.21 -25.90 24.71
C ASP A 349 9.06 -25.81 23.44
N TYR A 350 10.12 -26.62 23.38
CA TYR A 350 10.93 -26.86 22.18
C TYR A 350 10.17 -27.57 21.05
N ALA A 351 8.84 -27.70 21.16
CA ALA A 351 7.99 -28.37 20.19
C ALA A 351 8.24 -27.80 18.79
N ASN A 352 8.47 -28.70 17.84
CA ASN A 352 8.72 -28.32 16.47
C ASN A 352 7.52 -27.54 15.92
N GLN A 353 7.82 -26.48 15.19
CA GLN A 353 6.88 -25.70 14.43
C GLN A 353 7.14 -25.97 12.96
N THR A 354 6.06 -25.98 12.17
CA THR A 354 6.12 -25.99 10.72
C THR A 354 6.67 -24.64 10.25
N ILE A 355 7.93 -24.65 9.81
CA ILE A 355 8.68 -23.46 9.40
C ILE A 355 9.04 -23.57 7.92
N ARG A 356 8.88 -22.46 7.21
CA ARG A 356 9.28 -22.32 5.81
C ARG A 356 10.58 -21.54 5.71
N SER A 357 11.51 -21.96 4.87
CA SER A 357 12.75 -21.21 4.61
C SER A 357 12.47 -20.07 3.65
N ASP A 358 12.81 -18.83 3.99
CA ASP A 358 12.65 -17.73 3.05
C ASP A 358 13.68 -17.86 1.89
N PRO A 359 13.29 -17.84 0.61
CA PRO A 359 14.25 -17.78 -0.49
C PRO A 359 15.22 -16.61 -0.38
N ARG A 360 16.51 -16.90 -0.42
CA ARG A 360 17.53 -15.87 -0.66
C ARG A 360 17.78 -15.74 -2.16
N PHE A 361 17.30 -14.65 -2.74
CA PHE A 361 17.71 -14.25 -4.09
C PHE A 361 18.09 -12.77 -4.09
N GLU A 362 19.22 -12.44 -4.70
CA GLU A 362 19.52 -11.06 -5.03
C GLU A 362 18.96 -10.72 -6.40
N VAL A 363 18.16 -9.66 -6.46
CA VAL A 363 17.65 -9.08 -7.70
C VAL A 363 18.53 -7.90 -8.07
N PHE A 364 19.21 -8.00 -9.20
CA PHE A 364 19.94 -6.86 -9.74
C PHE A 364 19.02 -5.99 -10.58
N VAL A 365 18.77 -4.78 -10.09
CA VAL A 365 18.09 -3.73 -10.85
C VAL A 365 19.14 -2.77 -11.40
N PHE A 366 19.40 -2.84 -12.71
CA PHE A 366 20.29 -1.90 -13.38
C PHE A 366 19.48 -0.74 -13.92
N ALA A 367 19.48 0.39 -13.19
CA ALA A 367 18.86 1.64 -13.62
C ALA A 367 19.93 2.72 -13.80
N THR A 368 20.06 3.27 -15.01
CA THR A 368 20.97 4.40 -15.23
C THR A 368 20.32 5.68 -14.76
N THR A 369 20.70 6.19 -13.59
CA THR A 369 20.91 7.63 -13.43
C THR A 369 22.04 7.90 -12.45
N SER A 370 23.00 8.74 -12.85
CA SER A 370 24.12 9.24 -12.03
C SER A 370 23.68 10.09 -10.82
N ARG A 371 22.39 10.11 -10.47
CA ARG A 371 21.77 10.99 -9.46
C ARG A 371 21.06 10.26 -8.32
N ILE A 372 20.98 8.91 -8.36
CA ILE A 372 20.37 8.12 -7.27
C ILE A 372 21.07 8.38 -5.93
N LEU A 373 22.36 8.67 -5.92
CA LEU A 373 23.10 8.88 -4.67
C LEU A 373 22.96 10.30 -4.07
N SER A 374 22.52 11.29 -4.85
CA SER A 374 22.52 12.70 -4.41
C SER A 374 21.14 13.24 -4.03
N SER A 375 20.04 12.62 -4.47
CA SER A 375 18.70 13.13 -4.19
C SER A 375 18.16 12.67 -2.82
N VAL A 376 17.43 13.56 -2.14
CA VAL A 376 16.74 13.23 -0.88
C VAL A 376 15.73 12.09 -1.11
N ALA A 377 15.02 12.09 -2.23
CA ALA A 377 14.03 11.07 -2.57
C ALA A 377 14.66 9.67 -2.68
N SER A 378 15.80 9.55 -3.34
CA SER A 378 16.50 8.27 -3.49
C SER A 378 17.05 7.75 -2.16
N LYS A 379 17.57 8.62 -1.29
CA LYS A 379 17.97 8.24 0.07
C LYS A 379 16.79 7.76 0.90
N THR A 380 15.61 8.35 0.73
CA THR A 380 14.37 7.88 1.37
C THR A 380 13.97 6.51 0.85
N VAL A 381 14.03 6.26 -0.47
CA VAL A 381 13.72 4.93 -1.04
C VAL A 381 14.67 3.86 -0.50
N ILE A 382 15.98 4.12 -0.46
CA ILE A 382 16.97 3.19 0.10
C ILE A 382 16.61 2.86 1.55
N ARG A 383 16.36 3.88 2.37
CA ARG A 383 15.98 3.69 3.78
C ARG A 383 14.68 2.92 3.96
N ASN A 384 13.69 3.17 3.11
CA ASN A 384 12.41 2.46 3.19
C ASN A 384 12.62 0.98 2.89
N VAL A 385 13.34 0.65 1.80
CA VAL A 385 13.63 -0.74 1.43
C VAL A 385 14.49 -1.44 2.50
N GLU A 386 15.47 -0.75 3.08
CA GLU A 386 16.24 -1.27 4.22
C GLU A 386 15.38 -1.48 5.48
N ALA A 387 14.44 -0.57 5.74
CA ALA A 387 13.47 -0.72 6.84
C ALA A 387 12.51 -1.90 6.62
N GLU A 388 12.28 -2.29 5.37
CA GLU A 388 11.55 -3.50 4.99
C GLU A 388 12.38 -4.79 5.11
N GLY A 389 13.62 -4.71 5.63
CA GLY A 389 14.48 -5.87 5.87
C GLY A 389 15.31 -6.29 4.65
N CYS A 390 15.21 -5.58 3.53
CA CYS A 390 15.98 -5.85 2.33
C CYS A 390 17.37 -5.19 2.38
N LYS A 391 18.38 -5.85 1.83
CA LYS A 391 19.72 -5.26 1.66
C LYS A 391 19.85 -4.64 0.27
N ILE A 392 20.26 -3.37 0.18
CA ILE A 392 20.54 -2.71 -1.09
C ILE A 392 22.04 -2.58 -1.33
N HIS A 393 22.51 -3.12 -2.45
CA HIS A 393 23.88 -2.95 -2.93
C HIS A 393 23.94 -1.85 -4.00
N LEU A 394 24.53 -0.70 -3.66
CA LEU A 394 24.67 0.41 -4.61
C LEU A 394 26.00 0.30 -5.35
N VAL A 395 25.95 -0.20 -6.58
CA VAL A 395 27.14 -0.32 -7.44
C VAL A 395 27.20 0.83 -8.43
N LYS A 396 28.25 1.65 -8.35
CA LYS A 396 28.52 2.66 -9.37
C LYS A 396 29.18 1.99 -10.59
N GLY A 397 28.55 2.12 -11.75
CA GLY A 397 29.10 1.62 -13.01
C GLY A 397 28.25 2.02 -14.22
N ASP A 398 28.81 1.86 -15.41
CA ASP A 398 28.13 2.01 -16.70
C ASP A 398 27.89 0.62 -17.30
N VAL A 399 26.62 0.30 -17.60
CA VAL A 399 26.22 -0.99 -18.16
C VAL A 399 26.87 -1.27 -19.54
N ILE A 400 27.30 -0.22 -20.24
CA ILE A 400 27.99 -0.32 -21.54
C ILE A 400 29.42 -0.86 -21.37
N VAL A 401 30.01 -0.70 -20.18
CA VAL A 401 31.34 -1.19 -19.80
C VAL A 401 31.17 -2.56 -19.15
N LYS A 402 31.73 -3.61 -19.76
CA LYS A 402 31.52 -4.99 -19.32
C LYS A 402 32.10 -5.23 -17.92
N GLU A 403 33.25 -4.64 -17.64
CA GLU A 403 33.96 -4.76 -16.36
C GLU A 403 33.16 -4.18 -15.19
N ASP A 404 32.34 -3.17 -15.44
CA ASP A 404 31.43 -2.59 -14.44
C ASP A 404 30.27 -3.53 -14.13
N VAL A 405 29.75 -4.23 -15.15
CA VAL A 405 28.73 -5.27 -14.98
C VAL A 405 29.28 -6.46 -14.21
N GLU A 406 30.49 -6.93 -14.56
CA GLU A 406 31.17 -8.00 -13.82
C GLU A 406 31.38 -7.64 -12.35
N ARG A 407 31.79 -6.40 -12.06
CA ARG A 407 31.94 -5.91 -10.69
C ARG A 407 30.61 -5.91 -9.94
N ALA A 408 29.52 -5.53 -10.61
CA ALA A 408 28.18 -5.57 -10.01
C ALA A 408 27.78 -7.00 -9.63
N PHE A 409 27.89 -7.95 -10.56
CA PHE A 409 27.59 -9.37 -10.30
C PHE A 409 28.47 -9.96 -9.18
N LYS A 410 29.75 -9.58 -9.11
CA LYS A 410 30.67 -10.04 -8.04
C LYS A 410 30.43 -9.41 -6.68
N SER A 411 29.72 -8.28 -6.61
CA SER A 411 29.41 -7.59 -5.35
C SER A 411 28.18 -8.15 -4.63
N ALA A 412 27.55 -9.15 -5.24
CA ALA A 412 26.43 -9.88 -4.68
C ALA A 412 26.89 -10.78 -3.52
N ASP A 413 26.17 -10.78 -2.40
CA ASP A 413 26.44 -11.68 -1.28
C ASP A 413 25.79 -13.05 -1.47
N VAL A 414 24.74 -13.12 -2.30
CA VAL A 414 24.08 -14.36 -2.71
C VAL A 414 23.99 -14.46 -4.24
N PRO A 415 23.74 -15.66 -4.82
CA PRO A 415 23.60 -15.80 -6.26
C PRO A 415 22.52 -14.87 -6.84
N VAL A 416 22.82 -14.26 -7.98
CA VAL A 416 21.87 -13.38 -8.68
C VAL A 416 20.70 -14.22 -9.20
N GLY A 417 19.50 -13.95 -8.69
CA GLY A 417 18.27 -14.63 -9.10
C GLY A 417 17.65 -14.00 -10.35
N GLY A 418 17.82 -12.70 -10.57
CA GLY A 418 17.23 -12.05 -11.74
C GLY A 418 17.80 -10.68 -12.08
N VAL A 419 17.54 -10.25 -13.31
CA VAL A 419 18.01 -8.98 -13.86
C VAL A 419 16.83 -8.15 -14.36
N ILE A 420 16.77 -6.89 -13.93
CA ILE A 420 15.90 -5.87 -14.54
C ILE A 420 16.79 -4.83 -15.22
N GLN A 421 16.72 -4.78 -16.55
CA GLN A 421 17.42 -3.78 -17.36
C GLN A 421 16.53 -2.55 -17.55
N GLY A 422 16.76 -1.52 -16.74
CA GLY A 422 16.07 -0.23 -16.78
C GLY A 422 16.94 0.92 -17.27
N ALA A 423 18.13 0.65 -17.80
CA ALA A 423 19.02 1.68 -18.34
C ALA A 423 18.39 2.42 -19.54
N MET A 424 18.45 3.75 -19.49
CA MET A 424 17.87 4.65 -20.48
C MET A 424 18.68 5.95 -20.57
N ALA A 425 19.05 6.28 -21.81
CA ALA A 425 19.57 7.59 -22.19
C ALA A 425 18.71 8.14 -23.33
N VAL A 426 18.21 9.38 -23.20
CA VAL A 426 17.34 10.00 -24.20
C VAL A 426 18.06 11.15 -24.88
N ARG A 427 18.11 11.13 -26.22
CA ARG A 427 18.51 12.25 -27.07
C ARG A 427 17.62 12.27 -28.32
N GLY A 428 16.37 12.68 -28.16
CA GLY A 428 15.41 12.76 -29.25
C GLY A 428 15.69 13.94 -30.18
N LYS A 429 15.69 13.70 -31.49
CA LYS A 429 15.74 14.70 -32.56
C LYS A 429 14.95 14.19 -33.76
N LEU A 430 14.42 15.10 -34.58
CA LEU A 430 13.91 14.74 -35.90
C LEU A 430 15.01 14.03 -36.69
N TYR A 431 14.64 13.03 -37.49
CA TYR A 431 15.59 12.15 -38.17
C TYR A 431 16.62 12.94 -39.01
N GLN A 432 16.18 13.99 -39.69
CA GLN A 432 17.03 14.88 -40.51
C GLN A 432 18.13 15.60 -39.69
N ALA A 433 17.90 15.84 -38.40
CA ALA A 433 18.81 16.53 -37.50
C ALA A 433 19.56 15.57 -36.55
N LEU A 434 19.36 14.26 -36.68
CA LEU A 434 19.94 13.25 -35.81
C LEU A 434 21.37 12.91 -36.27
N LYS A 435 22.36 13.21 -35.41
CA LYS A 435 23.75 12.82 -35.65
C LYS A 435 23.97 11.36 -35.28
N ALA A 436 24.92 10.69 -35.94
CA ALA A 436 25.29 9.30 -35.63
C ALA A 436 25.69 9.12 -34.15
N GLU A 437 26.43 10.09 -33.59
CA GLU A 437 26.81 10.09 -32.17
C GLU A 437 25.60 10.10 -31.23
N ASP A 438 24.59 10.93 -31.53
CA ASP A 438 23.36 11.02 -30.74
C ASP A 438 22.54 9.71 -30.85
N TYR A 439 22.60 9.04 -32.01
CA TYR A 439 21.97 7.74 -32.21
C TYR A 439 22.64 6.66 -31.34
N HIS A 440 23.96 6.49 -31.49
CA HIS A 440 24.71 5.46 -30.77
C HIS A 440 24.70 5.69 -29.25
N TYR A 441 24.78 6.94 -28.79
CA TYR A 441 24.74 7.25 -27.37
C TYR A 441 23.43 6.80 -26.71
N ALA A 442 22.29 7.14 -27.30
CA ALA A 442 20.98 6.77 -26.74
C ALA A 442 20.74 5.25 -26.80
N ALA A 443 21.16 4.61 -27.89
CA ALA A 443 20.93 3.19 -28.11
C ALA A 443 21.88 2.27 -27.31
N ALA A 444 23.11 2.70 -27.04
CA ALA A 444 24.15 1.85 -26.46
C ALA A 444 23.77 1.23 -25.10
N CYS A 445 23.09 1.99 -24.23
CA CYS A 445 22.69 1.51 -22.91
C CYS A 445 21.71 0.33 -22.97
N LYS A 446 20.81 0.30 -23.96
CA LYS A 446 19.83 -0.78 -24.17
C LYS A 446 20.38 -1.90 -25.04
N ILE A 447 21.24 -1.59 -26.01
CA ILE A 447 21.81 -2.61 -26.91
C ILE A 447 23.02 -3.27 -26.27
N ARG A 448 24.15 -2.54 -26.22
CA ARG A 448 25.42 -3.05 -25.68
C ARG A 448 25.30 -3.38 -24.19
N GLY A 449 24.56 -2.57 -23.44
CA GLY A 449 24.31 -2.84 -22.02
C GLY A 449 23.60 -4.17 -21.78
N THR A 450 22.53 -4.45 -22.52
CA THR A 450 21.82 -5.74 -22.44
C THR A 450 22.70 -6.90 -22.86
N TRP A 451 23.51 -6.72 -23.90
CA TRP A 451 24.45 -7.75 -24.34
C TRP A 451 25.49 -8.08 -23.26
N ASN A 452 26.06 -7.06 -22.60
CA ASN A 452 26.99 -7.26 -21.49
C ASN A 452 26.34 -8.00 -20.32
N LEU A 453 25.13 -7.61 -19.91
CA LEU A 453 24.37 -8.29 -18.85
C LEU A 453 24.14 -9.78 -19.20
N HIS A 454 23.78 -10.05 -20.45
CA HIS A 454 23.61 -11.40 -20.96
C HIS A 454 24.90 -12.22 -20.91
N SER A 455 25.99 -11.66 -21.45
CA SER A 455 27.29 -12.34 -21.48
C SER A 455 27.83 -12.61 -20.08
N VAL A 456 27.79 -11.62 -19.18
CA VAL A 456 28.27 -11.80 -17.80
C VAL A 456 27.43 -12.81 -17.03
N ALA A 457 26.10 -12.83 -17.22
CA ALA A 457 25.25 -13.84 -16.59
C ALA A 457 25.60 -15.27 -17.06
N LEU A 458 25.89 -15.44 -18.36
CA LEU A 458 26.34 -16.72 -18.91
C LEU A 458 27.73 -17.13 -18.41
N GLU A 459 28.69 -16.21 -18.43
CA GLU A 459 30.06 -16.43 -17.97
C GLU A 459 30.13 -16.76 -16.47
N SER A 460 29.20 -16.21 -15.69
CA SER A 460 29.06 -16.51 -14.26
C SER A 460 28.35 -17.84 -13.99
N ASN A 461 27.89 -18.56 -15.02
CA ASN A 461 27.13 -19.81 -14.94
C ASN A 461 25.91 -19.73 -14.00
N LEU A 462 25.23 -18.58 -14.00
CA LEU A 462 24.07 -18.32 -13.15
C LEU A 462 22.77 -18.71 -13.87
N GLY A 463 21.98 -19.57 -13.25
CA GLY A 463 20.62 -19.88 -13.67
C GLY A 463 19.67 -18.76 -13.26
N LEU A 464 19.56 -17.70 -14.07
CA LEU A 464 18.63 -16.61 -13.77
C LEU A 464 17.17 -17.08 -13.86
N ASP A 465 16.38 -16.72 -12.85
CA ASP A 465 14.95 -16.95 -12.74
C ASP A 465 14.13 -16.02 -13.63
N PHE A 466 14.62 -14.80 -13.84
CA PHE A 466 14.02 -13.83 -14.77
C PHE A 466 15.06 -12.86 -15.35
N PHE A 467 14.76 -12.33 -16.54
CA PHE A 467 15.54 -11.32 -17.23
C PHE A 467 14.59 -10.33 -17.93
N SER A 468 14.14 -9.33 -17.17
CA SER A 468 13.13 -8.37 -17.64
C SER A 468 13.79 -7.13 -18.25
N LEU A 469 13.38 -6.79 -19.48
CA LEU A 469 13.91 -5.68 -20.25
C LEU A 469 12.85 -4.58 -20.33
N LEU A 470 13.15 -3.40 -19.75
CA LEU A 470 12.23 -2.26 -19.88
C LEU A 470 12.41 -1.63 -21.26
N SER A 471 11.51 -2.01 -22.18
CA SER A 471 11.34 -1.44 -23.52
C SER A 471 10.29 -0.32 -23.48
N SER A 472 9.70 0.04 -24.61
CA SER A 472 8.63 1.04 -24.71
C SER A 472 7.66 0.71 -25.82
N THR A 473 6.38 1.04 -25.64
CA THR A 473 5.38 0.96 -26.73
C THR A 473 5.76 1.76 -27.96
N SER A 474 6.60 2.79 -27.83
CA SER A 474 7.18 3.49 -28.97
C SER A 474 8.03 2.58 -29.89
N GLY A 475 8.64 1.52 -29.36
CA GLY A 475 9.33 0.49 -30.15
C GLY A 475 8.39 -0.30 -31.07
N VAL A 476 7.10 -0.39 -30.69
CA VAL A 476 6.07 -1.13 -31.42
C VAL A 476 5.34 -0.22 -32.41
N ALA A 477 4.79 0.88 -31.88
CA ALA A 477 3.93 1.83 -32.60
C ALA A 477 4.71 2.91 -33.35
N GLY A 478 5.99 3.11 -33.03
CA GLY A 478 6.78 4.24 -33.51
C GLY A 478 6.49 5.53 -32.75
N GLN A 479 7.46 6.45 -32.75
CA GLN A 479 7.26 7.81 -32.24
C GLN A 479 8.14 8.80 -33.02
N SER A 480 7.52 9.87 -33.50
CA SER A 480 8.21 10.92 -34.25
C SER A 480 9.26 11.62 -33.38
N GLY A 481 10.45 11.84 -33.94
CA GLY A 481 11.57 12.48 -33.25
C GLY A 481 12.35 11.58 -32.27
N GLN A 482 12.06 10.28 -32.25
CA GLN A 482 12.68 9.32 -31.32
C GLN A 482 13.31 8.10 -32.01
N ALA A 483 13.82 8.26 -33.24
CA ALA A 483 14.32 7.14 -34.06
C ALA A 483 15.37 6.25 -33.35
N ASN A 484 16.30 6.85 -32.60
CA ASN A 484 17.30 6.13 -31.79
C ASN A 484 16.68 5.35 -30.62
N TYR A 485 15.71 5.94 -29.93
CA TYR A 485 15.01 5.29 -28.82
C TYR A 485 14.12 4.15 -29.31
N VAL A 486 13.36 4.35 -30.38
CA VAL A 486 12.52 3.32 -31.02
C VAL A 486 13.38 2.13 -31.45
N ALA A 487 14.50 2.36 -32.13
CA ALA A 487 15.39 1.29 -32.57
C ALA A 487 16.00 0.49 -31.39
N ALA A 488 16.38 1.18 -30.32
CA ALA A 488 16.93 0.56 -29.12
C ALA A 488 15.90 -0.33 -28.39
N ASN A 489 14.64 0.10 -28.34
CA ASN A 489 13.53 -0.68 -27.76
C ASN A 489 13.16 -1.89 -28.63
N ALA A 490 13.11 -1.71 -29.96
CA ALA A 490 12.89 -2.82 -30.89
C ALA A 490 13.98 -3.91 -30.77
N PHE A 491 15.23 -3.52 -30.49
CA PHE A 491 16.28 -4.48 -30.16
C PHE A 491 15.96 -5.27 -28.88
N LEU A 492 15.51 -4.62 -27.79
CA LEU A 492 15.15 -5.32 -26.55
C LEU A 492 14.03 -6.33 -26.78
N ASP A 493 13.02 -5.94 -27.57
CA ASP A 493 11.88 -6.80 -27.91
C ASP A 493 12.34 -8.05 -28.68
N ALA A 494 13.20 -7.86 -29.69
CA ALA A 494 13.80 -8.96 -30.44
C ALA A 494 14.78 -9.80 -29.60
N PHE A 495 15.51 -9.17 -28.68
CA PHE A 495 16.49 -9.82 -27.83
C PHE A 495 15.83 -10.77 -26.83
N ALA A 496 14.66 -10.40 -26.28
CA ALA A 496 13.89 -11.31 -25.41
C ALA A 496 13.52 -12.61 -26.14
N ILE A 497 13.08 -12.50 -27.40
CA ILE A 497 12.77 -13.65 -28.27
C ILE A 497 14.03 -14.49 -28.51
N TYR A 498 15.15 -13.84 -28.86
CA TYR A 498 16.43 -14.53 -29.07
C TYR A 498 16.86 -15.32 -27.82
N ARG A 499 16.81 -14.69 -26.64
CA ARG A 499 17.24 -15.30 -25.39
C ARG A 499 16.36 -16.48 -24.99
N GLN A 500 15.04 -16.39 -25.16
CA GLN A 500 14.14 -17.53 -24.95
C GLN A 500 14.38 -18.68 -25.93
N ARG A 501 14.75 -18.41 -27.19
CA ARG A 501 15.12 -19.47 -28.15
C ARG A 501 16.38 -20.25 -27.74
N LEU A 502 17.24 -19.65 -26.91
CA LEU A 502 18.38 -20.34 -26.28
C LEU A 502 17.97 -21.16 -25.04
N GLY A 503 16.67 -21.21 -24.69
CA GLY A 503 16.17 -21.84 -23.47
C GLY A 503 16.39 -21.01 -22.20
N LEU A 504 16.74 -19.73 -22.34
CA LEU A 504 17.08 -18.83 -21.23
C LEU A 504 15.93 -17.87 -20.94
N ARG A 505 15.76 -17.47 -19.68
CA ARG A 505 14.70 -16.54 -19.26
C ARG A 505 14.90 -15.17 -19.89
N ALA A 506 13.82 -14.59 -20.43
CA ALA A 506 13.73 -13.20 -20.84
C ALA A 506 12.29 -12.75 -21.09
N ASN A 507 11.97 -11.51 -20.76
CA ASN A 507 10.74 -10.85 -21.19
C ASN A 507 11.00 -9.36 -21.46
N SER A 508 10.53 -8.85 -22.60
CA SER A 508 10.54 -7.42 -22.89
C SER A 508 9.22 -6.79 -22.50
N ILE A 509 9.27 -5.67 -21.78
CA ILE A 509 8.10 -4.88 -21.40
C ILE A 509 8.10 -3.61 -22.25
N ALA A 510 7.29 -3.59 -23.31
CA ALA A 510 6.97 -2.37 -24.05
C ALA A 510 6.07 -1.48 -23.17
N LEU A 511 6.73 -0.67 -22.35
CA LEU A 511 6.09 0.19 -21.36
C LEU A 511 5.41 1.40 -22.01
N GLY A 512 4.14 1.62 -21.64
CA GLY A 512 3.36 2.80 -22.00
C GLY A 512 3.79 4.08 -21.25
N PRO A 513 3.16 5.23 -21.52
CA PRO A 513 3.51 6.50 -20.90
C PRO A 513 3.20 6.50 -19.39
N MET A 514 4.20 6.81 -18.57
CA MET A 514 4.08 6.93 -17.11
C MET A 514 3.68 8.37 -16.72
N TRP A 515 2.62 8.57 -15.93
CA TRP A 515 2.11 9.91 -15.61
C TRP A 515 2.59 10.48 -14.26
N ASP A 516 2.63 9.66 -13.21
CA ASP A 516 2.88 10.09 -11.83
C ASP A 516 4.37 10.05 -11.43
N VAL A 517 5.14 9.09 -11.97
CA VAL A 517 6.58 8.92 -11.72
C VAL A 517 7.38 8.81 -13.03
N GLY A 518 8.72 8.85 -12.95
CA GLY A 518 9.59 8.63 -14.11
C GLY A 518 10.03 9.89 -14.86
N TYR A 519 10.37 9.76 -16.14
CA TYR A 519 10.93 10.86 -16.95
C TYR A 519 9.89 11.94 -17.26
N MET A 520 8.65 11.53 -17.57
CA MET A 520 7.57 12.44 -17.99
C MET A 520 7.11 13.38 -16.87
N SER A 521 7.00 12.89 -15.63
CA SER A 521 6.60 13.74 -14.49
C SER A 521 7.63 14.83 -14.16
N ARG A 522 8.91 14.61 -14.51
CA ARG A 522 10.02 15.54 -14.28
C ARG A 522 10.25 16.56 -15.40
N ASN A 523 9.92 16.20 -16.64
CA ASN A 523 10.15 17.03 -17.83
C ASN A 523 8.84 17.45 -18.50
N LYS A 524 7.94 18.11 -17.75
CA LYS A 524 6.61 18.53 -18.22
C LYS A 524 6.62 19.48 -19.44
N GLY A 525 7.74 20.13 -19.75
CA GLY A 525 7.87 21.10 -20.85
C GLY A 525 8.30 20.52 -22.21
N ASP A 526 8.81 19.29 -22.28
CA ASP A 526 9.40 18.70 -23.50
C ASP A 526 8.60 17.53 -24.07
N LEU A 527 7.38 17.29 -23.58
CA LEU A 527 6.56 16.17 -24.02
C LEU A 527 5.75 16.56 -25.25
N PRO A 528 5.85 15.82 -26.37
CA PRO A 528 4.78 15.84 -27.36
C PRO A 528 3.50 15.51 -26.60
N GLN A 529 2.44 16.31 -26.78
CA GLN A 529 1.14 16.02 -26.18
C GLN A 529 0.88 14.53 -26.32
N THR A 530 0.82 13.81 -25.19
CA THR A 530 0.62 12.36 -25.19
C THR A 530 -0.58 12.10 -26.06
N ASN A 531 -0.38 11.38 -27.16
CA ASN A 531 -1.44 11.15 -28.12
C ASN A 531 -2.44 10.19 -27.47
N VAL A 532 -3.38 10.76 -26.71
CA VAL A 532 -4.37 10.05 -25.89
C VAL A 532 -5.27 9.16 -26.74
N SER A 533 -5.27 9.37 -28.07
CA SER A 533 -5.93 8.51 -29.06
C SER A 533 -5.27 7.14 -29.23
N THR A 534 -4.01 6.98 -28.85
CA THR A 534 -3.20 5.77 -29.08
C THR A 534 -2.74 5.09 -27.78
N PHE A 535 -2.44 5.87 -26.74
CA PHE A 535 -1.86 5.35 -25.51
C PHE A 535 -2.65 5.75 -24.27
N THR A 536 -2.82 4.81 -23.34
CA THR A 536 -3.30 5.04 -21.98
C THR A 536 -2.12 5.21 -21.03
N THR A 537 -2.30 6.04 -19.99
CA THR A 537 -1.23 6.30 -19.02
C THR A 537 -1.16 5.19 -17.98
N ILE A 538 0.05 4.93 -17.50
CA ILE A 538 0.35 3.96 -16.46
C ILE A 538 0.75 4.73 -15.20
N GLY A 539 0.12 4.39 -14.07
CA GLY A 539 0.51 4.86 -12.74
C GLY A 539 1.44 3.87 -12.04
N GLU A 540 2.11 4.31 -10.97
CA GLU A 540 3.08 3.52 -10.21
C GLU A 540 2.53 2.17 -9.74
N ALA A 541 1.30 2.14 -9.20
CA ALA A 541 0.67 0.91 -8.72
C ALA A 541 0.46 -0.13 -9.83
N LEU A 542 0.09 0.32 -11.04
CA LEU A 542 -0.08 -0.58 -12.19
C LEU A 542 1.28 -1.03 -12.73
N PHE A 543 2.29 -0.14 -12.71
CA PHE A 543 3.65 -0.49 -13.09
C PHE A 543 4.23 -1.63 -12.23
N HIS A 544 4.03 -1.60 -10.90
CA HIS A 544 4.48 -2.69 -10.03
C HIS A 544 3.86 -4.03 -10.41
N LYS A 545 2.54 -4.06 -10.69
CA LYS A 545 1.85 -5.26 -11.17
C LYS A 545 2.37 -5.75 -12.53
N ILE A 546 2.75 -4.84 -13.43
CA ILE A 546 3.35 -5.18 -14.72
C ILE A 546 4.71 -5.86 -14.53
N ILE A 547 5.54 -5.36 -13.62
CA ILE A 547 6.85 -5.97 -13.29
C ILE A 547 6.64 -7.37 -12.69
N GLU A 548 5.76 -7.48 -11.70
CA GLU A 548 5.40 -8.76 -11.07
C GLU A 548 4.96 -9.78 -12.13
N TYR A 549 4.02 -9.38 -13.00
CA TYR A 549 3.54 -10.23 -14.08
C TYR A 549 4.65 -10.63 -15.08
N SER A 550 5.55 -9.70 -15.42
CA SER A 550 6.72 -9.98 -16.27
C SER A 550 7.63 -11.05 -15.68
N ILE A 551 7.83 -11.04 -14.36
CA ILE A 551 8.66 -12.02 -13.66
C ILE A 551 7.95 -13.38 -13.67
N LEU A 552 6.68 -13.43 -13.26
CA LEU A 552 5.93 -14.68 -13.10
C LEU A 552 5.72 -15.42 -14.43
N GLN A 553 5.42 -14.72 -15.52
CA GLN A 553 5.16 -15.39 -16.80
C GLN A 553 6.42 -15.99 -17.46
N GLN A 554 7.63 -15.63 -17.01
CA GLN A 554 8.86 -16.19 -17.60
C GLN A 554 9.06 -17.65 -17.23
N THR A 555 8.30 -18.17 -16.26
CA THR A 555 8.35 -19.56 -15.80
C THR A 555 7.05 -20.30 -16.09
N ASP A 556 5.90 -19.65 -15.93
CA ASP A 556 4.57 -20.20 -16.21
C ASP A 556 3.76 -19.20 -17.07
N PRO A 557 4.02 -19.14 -18.38
CA PRO A 557 3.37 -18.16 -19.24
C PRO A 557 1.90 -18.52 -19.50
N ILE A 558 1.00 -17.55 -19.31
CA ILE A 558 -0.41 -17.68 -19.71
C ILE A 558 -0.54 -18.01 -21.20
N ASN A 559 0.31 -17.40 -22.03
CA ASN A 559 0.41 -17.70 -23.46
C ASN A 559 1.90 -17.78 -23.87
N PRO A 560 2.44 -18.98 -24.14
CA PRO A 560 3.82 -19.15 -24.56
C PRO A 560 4.18 -18.33 -25.81
N ALA A 561 3.25 -18.13 -26.74
CA ALA A 561 3.50 -17.44 -28.00
C ALA A 561 3.75 -15.92 -27.83
N SER A 562 3.20 -15.30 -26.77
CA SER A 562 3.38 -13.88 -26.47
C SER A 562 4.17 -13.64 -25.17
N SER A 563 4.62 -14.69 -24.50
CA SER A 563 5.36 -14.63 -23.23
C SER A 563 6.68 -13.84 -23.27
N THR A 564 7.20 -13.54 -24.46
CA THR A 564 8.45 -12.80 -24.66
C THR A 564 8.26 -11.29 -24.65
N HIS A 565 7.05 -10.79 -24.86
CA HIS A 565 6.80 -9.38 -25.12
C HIS A 565 5.46 -8.91 -24.53
N LEU A 566 5.54 -8.08 -23.48
CA LEU A 566 4.40 -7.41 -22.88
C LEU A 566 4.21 -6.01 -23.45
N ILE A 567 3.10 -5.79 -24.14
CA ILE A 567 2.70 -4.47 -24.63
C ILE A 567 1.70 -3.89 -23.65
N THR A 568 2.01 -2.71 -23.09
CA THR A 568 1.22 -2.08 -22.02
C THR A 568 0.80 -0.67 -22.39
N GLY A 569 -0.31 -0.17 -21.86
CA GLY A 569 -0.72 1.23 -22.09
C GLY A 569 -1.11 1.54 -23.54
N MET A 570 -1.51 0.54 -24.32
CA MET A 570 -2.12 0.73 -25.65
C MET A 570 -3.63 0.86 -25.47
N ALA A 571 -4.25 1.88 -26.09
CA ALA A 571 -5.70 2.03 -26.03
C ALA A 571 -6.38 0.93 -26.87
N ILE A 572 -7.34 0.21 -26.27
CA ILE A 572 -8.11 -0.84 -26.95
C ILE A 572 -9.58 -0.62 -26.63
N PRO A 573 -10.46 -0.40 -27.63
CA PRO A 573 -10.12 -0.21 -29.05
C PRO A 573 -9.31 1.08 -29.29
N LEU A 574 -8.48 1.10 -30.34
CA LEU A 574 -7.79 2.32 -30.77
C LEU A 574 -8.81 3.31 -31.35
N GLN A 575 -8.64 4.60 -31.04
CA GLN A 575 -9.54 5.64 -31.57
C GLN A 575 -9.29 5.88 -33.05
N GLU A 576 -10.34 6.18 -33.81
CA GLU A 576 -10.26 6.45 -35.25
C GLU A 576 -9.35 7.64 -35.62
N SER A 577 -9.07 8.52 -34.66
CA SER A 577 -8.13 9.64 -34.75
C SER A 577 -6.65 9.22 -34.61
N SER A 578 -6.37 7.96 -34.27
CA SER A 578 -5.00 7.46 -34.10
C SER A 578 -4.26 7.40 -35.43
N THR A 579 -2.99 7.82 -35.41
CA THR A 579 -2.08 7.72 -36.55
C THR A 579 -1.75 6.28 -36.95
N LEU A 580 -2.06 5.29 -36.11
CA LEU A 580 -1.83 3.87 -36.39
C LEU A 580 -2.86 3.27 -37.35
N ARG A 581 -3.93 4.00 -37.69
CA ARG A 581 -5.01 3.51 -38.57
C ARG A 581 -4.50 3.12 -39.96
N SER A 582 -3.51 3.85 -40.47
CA SER A 582 -2.89 3.59 -41.76
C SER A 582 -1.92 2.40 -41.75
N ASP A 583 -1.62 1.85 -40.58
CA ASP A 583 -0.71 0.72 -40.42
C ASP A 583 -1.50 -0.59 -40.25
N ALA A 584 -1.40 -1.46 -41.25
CA ALA A 584 -2.11 -2.73 -41.31
C ALA A 584 -1.83 -3.65 -40.10
N ARG A 585 -0.68 -3.50 -39.43
CA ARG A 585 -0.33 -4.29 -38.22
C ARG A 585 -1.31 -4.03 -37.07
N PHE A 586 -1.89 -2.83 -37.01
CA PHE A 586 -2.80 -2.42 -35.95
C PHE A 586 -4.26 -2.46 -36.37
N ALA A 587 -4.58 -2.87 -37.61
CA ALA A 587 -5.95 -2.87 -38.13
C ALA A 587 -6.93 -3.63 -37.21
N ALA A 588 -6.49 -4.75 -36.63
CA ALA A 588 -7.28 -5.54 -35.70
C ALA A 588 -7.49 -4.89 -34.33
N LEU A 589 -6.89 -3.73 -34.04
CA LEU A 589 -7.10 -2.98 -32.79
C LEU A 589 -8.10 -1.83 -32.98
N PHE A 590 -8.47 -1.53 -34.23
CA PHE A 590 -9.57 -0.64 -34.59
C PHE A 590 -10.85 -1.48 -34.69
N GLY A 591 -11.77 -1.31 -33.73
CA GLY A 591 -13.05 -2.04 -33.73
C GLY A 591 -13.02 -3.49 -33.23
N ALA A 592 -11.89 -3.99 -32.69
CA ALA A 592 -11.91 -5.30 -32.04
C ALA A 592 -12.63 -5.27 -30.69
N THR A 593 -13.77 -5.94 -30.65
CA THR A 593 -14.12 -6.78 -29.51
C THR A 593 -13.23 -8.03 -29.59
N ALA A 594 -12.18 -8.09 -28.78
CA ALA A 594 -11.33 -9.29 -28.69
C ALA A 594 -12.17 -10.50 -28.25
N GLY A 595 -11.89 -11.67 -28.82
CA GLY A 595 -12.73 -12.86 -28.81
C GLY A 595 -13.20 -13.37 -27.44
N ASP A 596 -14.37 -14.00 -27.46
CA ASP A 596 -15.05 -14.71 -26.36
C ASP A 596 -14.14 -15.72 -25.64
N PRO A 597 -14.07 -15.63 -24.31
CA PRO A 597 -14.30 -16.79 -23.46
C PRO A 597 -15.47 -16.50 -22.51
N ALA A 598 -16.56 -17.23 -22.73
CA ALA A 598 -17.69 -17.45 -21.82
C ALA A 598 -18.60 -16.24 -21.46
N GLN A 599 -19.78 -16.23 -22.09
CA GLN A 599 -21.09 -15.83 -21.54
C GLN A 599 -21.08 -14.91 -20.30
N GLY A 600 -21.01 -13.60 -20.56
CA GLY A 600 -21.39 -12.54 -19.64
C GLY A 600 -21.19 -11.19 -20.33
N THR A 601 -22.15 -10.26 -20.22
CA THR A 601 -21.98 -8.82 -20.53
C THR A 601 -21.81 -8.37 -22.00
N LYS A 602 -22.57 -8.90 -22.96
CA LYS A 602 -22.54 -8.48 -24.40
C LYS A 602 -23.53 -7.36 -24.79
N GLY A 603 -23.76 -6.33 -23.98
CA GLY A 603 -24.47 -5.17 -24.54
C GLY A 603 -24.57 -3.92 -23.71
N ALA A 604 -23.51 -3.48 -23.06
CA ALA A 604 -23.41 -2.05 -22.74
C ALA A 604 -22.85 -1.24 -23.94
N SER A 605 -22.21 -1.90 -24.92
CA SER A 605 -21.44 -1.24 -25.98
C SER A 605 -22.28 -0.68 -27.13
N LYS A 606 -23.39 -1.32 -27.51
CA LYS A 606 -24.23 -0.88 -28.63
C LYS A 606 -25.07 0.35 -28.27
N GLU A 607 -25.54 0.37 -27.04
CA GLU A 607 -26.35 1.41 -26.42
C GLU A 607 -25.51 2.66 -26.16
N LEU A 608 -24.23 2.48 -25.81
CA LEU A 608 -23.26 3.58 -25.67
C LEU A 608 -22.97 4.24 -27.01
N GLU A 609 -22.78 3.45 -28.09
CA GLU A 609 -22.63 3.99 -29.44
C GLU A 609 -23.90 4.70 -29.93
N THR A 610 -25.08 4.14 -29.64
CA THR A 610 -26.38 4.74 -29.98
C THR A 610 -26.58 6.08 -29.27
N PHE A 611 -26.26 6.16 -27.97
CA PHE A 611 -26.30 7.39 -27.20
C PHE A 611 -25.31 8.44 -27.75
N LYS A 612 -24.06 8.06 -28.02
CA LYS A 612 -23.05 8.97 -28.58
C LYS A 612 -23.49 9.52 -29.94
N LEU A 613 -24.03 8.67 -30.82
CA LEU A 613 -24.54 9.10 -32.13
C LEU A 613 -25.69 10.10 -31.98
N LEU A 614 -26.69 9.80 -31.15
CA LEU A 614 -27.84 10.67 -30.91
C LEU A 614 -27.43 12.01 -30.28
N SER A 615 -26.52 11.99 -29.30
CA SER A 615 -26.01 13.20 -28.64
C SER A 615 -25.17 14.10 -29.56
N SER A 616 -24.58 13.52 -30.61
CA SER A 616 -23.81 14.25 -31.64
C SER A 616 -24.66 14.71 -32.84
N SER A 617 -25.94 14.32 -32.87
CA SER A 617 -26.90 14.64 -33.94
C SER A 617 -27.90 15.73 -33.48
N GLN A 618 -28.64 16.35 -34.41
CA GLN A 618 -29.75 17.26 -34.07
C GLN A 618 -31.01 16.52 -33.56
N ALA A 619 -30.83 15.44 -32.78
CA ALA A 619 -31.92 14.70 -32.18
C ALA A 619 -32.61 15.51 -31.08
N GLY A 620 -33.89 15.23 -30.82
CA GLY A 620 -34.65 15.89 -29.76
C GLY A 620 -34.20 15.44 -28.37
N GLU A 621 -34.29 16.31 -27.36
CA GLU A 621 -33.88 16.01 -25.98
C GLU A 621 -34.55 14.74 -25.42
N TYR A 622 -35.80 14.47 -25.80
CA TYR A 622 -36.53 13.28 -25.40
C TYR A 622 -35.91 11.97 -25.93
N GLU A 623 -35.40 11.99 -27.16
CA GLU A 623 -34.79 10.82 -27.81
C GLU A 623 -33.42 10.53 -27.20
N ILE A 624 -32.68 11.57 -26.86
CA ILE A 624 -31.38 11.44 -26.18
C ILE A 624 -31.56 10.93 -24.75
N LEU A 625 -32.55 11.46 -24.02
CA LEU A 625 -32.85 11.01 -22.67
C LEU A 625 -33.33 9.54 -22.66
N ALA A 626 -34.15 9.13 -23.62
CA ALA A 626 -34.58 7.74 -23.77
C ALA A 626 -33.40 6.78 -23.99
N ALA A 627 -32.47 7.15 -24.88
CA ALA A 627 -31.25 6.37 -25.13
C ALA A 627 -30.34 6.31 -23.89
N LEU A 628 -30.26 7.39 -23.12
CA LEU A 628 -29.49 7.45 -21.88
C LEU A 628 -30.10 6.54 -20.80
N VAL A 629 -31.43 6.51 -20.68
CA VAL A 629 -32.15 5.62 -19.73
C VAL A 629 -31.91 4.15 -20.05
N GLU A 630 -31.95 3.77 -21.33
CA GLU A 630 -31.66 2.41 -21.76
C GLU A 630 -30.21 2.01 -21.45
N LEU A 631 -29.25 2.89 -21.75
CA LEU A 631 -27.83 2.70 -21.51
C LEU A 631 -27.51 2.57 -20.01
N VAL A 632 -27.94 3.53 -19.19
CA VAL A 632 -27.68 3.55 -17.75
C VAL A 632 -28.42 2.40 -17.06
N GLY A 633 -29.66 2.10 -17.47
CA GLY A 633 -30.43 0.98 -16.95
C GLY A 633 -29.76 -0.37 -17.20
N ARG A 634 -29.17 -0.56 -18.39
CA ARG A 634 -28.45 -1.78 -18.73
C ARG A 634 -27.12 -1.94 -18.00
N GLN A 635 -26.35 -0.85 -17.88
CA GLN A 635 -25.12 -0.87 -17.09
C GLN A 635 -25.41 -1.17 -15.63
N LEU A 636 -26.46 -0.56 -15.08
CA LEU A 636 -26.84 -0.77 -13.70
C LEU A 636 -27.38 -2.18 -13.46
N GLY A 637 -28.17 -2.74 -14.39
CA GLY A 637 -28.57 -4.15 -14.35
C GLY A 637 -27.37 -5.10 -14.40
N THR A 638 -26.29 -4.72 -15.08
CA THR A 638 -25.03 -5.49 -15.09
C THR A 638 -24.33 -5.45 -13.73
N ILE A 639 -24.19 -4.25 -13.15
CA ILE A 639 -23.57 -4.04 -11.83
C ILE A 639 -24.35 -4.80 -10.74
N LEU A 640 -25.68 -4.78 -10.80
CA LEU A 640 -26.57 -5.41 -9.83
C LEU A 640 -26.90 -6.88 -10.15
N GLN A 641 -26.35 -7.44 -11.24
CA GLN A 641 -26.62 -8.81 -11.71
C GLN A 641 -28.12 -9.13 -11.85
N LEU A 642 -28.90 -8.19 -12.37
CA LEU A 642 -30.34 -8.36 -12.58
C LEU A 642 -30.61 -9.22 -13.82
N ASN A 643 -31.54 -10.17 -13.69
CA ASN A 643 -31.98 -11.03 -14.81
C ASN A 643 -33.05 -10.38 -15.70
N GLU A 644 -33.68 -9.31 -15.21
CA GLU A 644 -34.72 -8.55 -15.92
C GLU A 644 -34.27 -7.09 -16.14
N PRO A 645 -34.68 -6.46 -17.26
CA PRO A 645 -34.37 -5.06 -17.52
C PRO A 645 -35.01 -4.15 -16.47
N MET A 646 -34.27 -3.10 -16.09
CA MET A 646 -34.77 -2.13 -15.12
C MET A 646 -35.91 -1.31 -15.70
N GLU A 647 -36.93 -1.05 -14.88
CA GLU A 647 -38.03 -0.18 -15.27
C GLU A 647 -37.66 1.30 -15.07
N ALA A 648 -37.89 2.11 -16.10
CA ALA A 648 -37.53 3.53 -16.12
C ALA A 648 -38.14 4.34 -14.95
N ALA A 649 -39.33 3.97 -14.50
CA ALA A 649 -40.07 4.65 -13.45
C ALA A 649 -39.67 4.24 -12.02
N ILE A 650 -38.85 3.19 -11.86
CA ILE A 650 -38.49 2.65 -10.54
C ILE A 650 -37.16 3.24 -10.06
N ALA A 651 -37.09 3.54 -8.76
CA ALA A 651 -35.87 4.02 -8.11
C ALA A 651 -34.77 2.95 -8.12
N PRO A 652 -33.53 3.28 -8.48
CA PRO A 652 -32.42 2.32 -8.45
C PRO A 652 -32.17 1.65 -7.09
N SER A 653 -32.47 2.34 -5.99
CA SER A 653 -32.42 1.80 -4.62
C SER A 653 -33.32 0.57 -4.41
N ASN A 654 -34.44 0.49 -5.14
CA ASN A 654 -35.39 -0.62 -5.03
C ASN A 654 -34.86 -1.92 -5.65
N TYR A 655 -33.78 -1.83 -6.44
CA TYR A 655 -33.09 -2.98 -7.03
C TYR A 655 -31.85 -3.43 -6.24
N GLY A 656 -31.68 -2.94 -5.00
CA GLY A 656 -30.54 -3.32 -4.16
C GLY A 656 -29.27 -2.51 -4.42
N MET A 657 -29.40 -1.29 -4.93
CA MET A 657 -28.26 -0.38 -5.13
C MET A 657 -27.65 0.05 -3.79
N GLU A 658 -26.56 -0.62 -3.40
CA GLU A 658 -25.72 -0.26 -2.24
C GLU A 658 -24.61 0.73 -2.62
N SER A 659 -23.91 1.31 -1.62
CA SER A 659 -22.86 2.30 -1.83
C SER A 659 -21.73 1.83 -2.78
N LEU A 660 -21.43 0.53 -2.82
CA LEU A 660 -20.42 -0.01 -3.73
C LEU A 660 -20.89 -0.01 -5.20
N ALA A 661 -22.14 -0.45 -5.47
CA ALA A 661 -22.74 -0.42 -6.79
C ALA A 661 -22.90 1.01 -7.32
N ALA A 662 -23.21 1.96 -6.43
CA ALA A 662 -23.26 3.38 -6.76
C ALA A 662 -21.88 3.96 -7.09
N VAL A 663 -20.81 3.52 -6.42
CA VAL A 663 -19.41 3.89 -6.75
C VAL A 663 -19.03 3.35 -8.13
N GLU A 664 -19.39 2.10 -8.42
CA GLU A 664 -19.10 1.47 -9.71
C GLU A 664 -19.84 2.18 -10.85
N LEU A 665 -21.14 2.47 -10.68
CA LEU A 665 -21.92 3.24 -11.64
C LEU A 665 -21.34 4.65 -11.83
N ARG A 666 -20.98 5.33 -10.75
CA ARG A 666 -20.37 6.66 -10.82
C ARG A 666 -19.08 6.65 -11.64
N ASN A 667 -18.19 5.71 -11.33
CA ASN A 667 -16.91 5.61 -12.03
C ASN A 667 -17.13 5.31 -13.50
N TRP A 668 -18.08 4.45 -13.83
CA TRP A 668 -18.47 4.16 -15.21
C TRP A 668 -19.04 5.39 -15.93
N VAL A 669 -20.00 6.11 -15.34
CA VAL A 669 -20.56 7.35 -15.91
C VAL A 669 -19.46 8.39 -16.17
N ARG A 670 -18.51 8.52 -15.24
CA ARG A 670 -17.37 9.43 -15.39
C ARG A 670 -16.42 9.00 -16.51
N MET A 671 -16.13 7.70 -16.64
CA MET A 671 -15.20 7.18 -17.64
C MET A 671 -15.80 7.16 -19.06
N GLU A 672 -17.05 6.72 -19.19
CA GLU A 672 -17.67 6.46 -20.50
C GLU A 672 -18.50 7.64 -21.04
N LEU A 673 -19.16 8.37 -20.15
CA LEU A 673 -20.02 9.51 -20.50
C LEU A 673 -19.36 10.86 -20.23
N GLN A 674 -18.28 10.91 -19.43
CA GLN A 674 -17.60 12.15 -19.02
C GLN A 674 -18.49 13.09 -18.18
N ALA A 675 -19.54 12.57 -17.54
CA ALA A 675 -20.38 13.31 -16.60
C ALA A 675 -19.92 13.08 -15.15
N ASP A 676 -19.84 14.15 -14.36
CA ASP A 676 -19.50 14.07 -12.94
C ASP A 676 -20.76 14.09 -12.07
N VAL A 677 -21.16 12.89 -11.63
CA VAL A 677 -22.28 12.65 -10.71
C VAL A 677 -21.77 12.15 -9.37
N THR A 678 -22.42 12.58 -8.29
CA THR A 678 -22.08 12.16 -6.92
C THR A 678 -22.78 10.85 -6.56
N ILE A 679 -22.23 10.13 -5.59
CA ILE A 679 -22.87 8.90 -5.06
C ILE A 679 -24.24 9.23 -4.48
N LEU A 680 -24.40 10.38 -3.81
CA LEU A 680 -25.68 10.84 -3.27
C LEU A 680 -26.69 11.14 -4.39
N GLU A 681 -26.28 11.71 -5.52
CA GLU A 681 -27.18 11.94 -6.66
C GLU A 681 -27.69 10.63 -7.26
N ILE A 682 -26.87 9.57 -7.24
CA ILE A 682 -27.21 8.21 -7.69
C ILE A 682 -28.14 7.53 -6.69
N LEU A 683 -27.78 7.50 -5.40
CA LEU A 683 -28.55 6.82 -4.36
C LEU A 683 -29.91 7.48 -4.07
N ASN A 684 -30.00 8.81 -4.22
CA ASN A 684 -31.24 9.57 -3.98
C ASN A 684 -32.06 9.80 -5.26
N ALA A 685 -31.79 9.08 -6.35
CA ALA A 685 -32.59 9.18 -7.55
C ALA A 685 -33.97 8.55 -7.32
N SER A 686 -35.04 9.34 -7.51
CA SER A 686 -36.42 8.87 -7.34
C SER A 686 -36.87 7.89 -8.43
N SER A 687 -36.19 7.88 -9.58
CA SER A 687 -36.37 6.94 -10.69
C SER A 687 -35.10 6.86 -11.53
N LEU A 688 -34.98 5.83 -12.37
CA LEU A 688 -33.90 5.74 -13.36
C LEU A 688 -33.94 6.92 -14.34
N VAL A 689 -35.13 7.43 -14.70
CA VAL A 689 -35.27 8.66 -15.51
C VAL A 689 -34.68 9.87 -14.78
N ALA A 690 -35.01 10.08 -13.51
CA ALA A 690 -34.52 11.21 -12.72
C ALA A 690 -32.98 11.17 -12.55
N LEU A 691 -32.40 9.98 -12.51
CA LEU A 691 -30.94 9.81 -12.54
C LEU A 691 -30.37 10.25 -13.89
N CYS A 692 -30.97 9.81 -15.00
CA CYS A 692 -30.51 10.13 -16.35
C CYS A 692 -30.67 11.61 -16.69
N GLU A 693 -31.70 12.29 -16.19
CA GLU A 693 -31.85 13.76 -16.31
C GLU A 693 -30.69 14.50 -15.63
N LYS A 694 -30.26 14.04 -14.45
CA LYS A 694 -29.09 14.61 -13.76
C LYS A 694 -27.81 14.36 -14.55
N VAL A 695 -27.61 13.15 -15.07
CA VAL A 695 -26.46 12.81 -15.92
C VAL A 695 -26.45 13.71 -17.16
N TRP A 696 -27.59 13.84 -17.84
CA TRP A 696 -27.75 14.70 -19.02
C TRP A 696 -27.46 16.17 -18.72
N GLY A 697 -27.97 16.70 -17.60
CA GLY A 697 -27.70 18.09 -17.19
C GLY A 697 -26.23 18.38 -16.90
N LYS A 698 -25.41 17.36 -16.60
CA LYS A 698 -23.95 17.49 -16.40
C LYS A 698 -23.17 17.37 -17.70
N LEU A 699 -23.75 16.80 -18.75
CA LEU A 699 -23.14 16.70 -20.09
C LEU A 699 -23.25 18.01 -20.90
N GLN A 700 -24.18 18.88 -20.53
CA GLN A 700 -24.43 20.17 -21.18
C GLN A 700 -23.60 21.34 -20.60
N ARG A 701 -22.72 21.08 -19.63
CA ARG A 701 -21.84 22.07 -18.97
C ARG A 701 -20.39 21.79 -19.28
#